data_AF-A0A6P6YG64-F1
#
_entry.id   AF-A0A6P6YG64-F1
#
_cell.length_a   1.000
_cell.length_b   1.000
_cell.length_c   1.000
_cell.angle_alpha   90.00
_cell.angle_beta   90.00
_cell.angle_gamma   90.00
#
_symmetry.space_group_name_H-M   'P 1'
#
loop_
_entity.id
_entity.type
_entity.pdbx_description
1 polymer ?
#
loop_
_entity_poly.entity_id
_entity_poly.type
_entity_poly.pdbx_seq_one_letter_code
_entity_poly.pdbx_strand_id
1 'polypeptide(L)'
;MDHQRLTIVILLLLANHYHQTIAQDTIFAKGGTCLYKIGKQWQECMDKQSERLTYERDNLEPVYTRAALTESVNRISCCAYYEFLDCIEYAARQHCPNEKHDMIAYSRQLGSAVPSEICHEQFPRQNIECSGRIQRYSSGTSSISYLLSLLTSLRICLERIWPDFQRCRDRQREHHQFGRFSSGFFFTSTDVYQPKYKVECCSYWELLECVHRAAKIYCTDDDVDLKKLDQALETFGLNVPLYICTEEYPKGSLRCKIRSWFIMTIVMELSNEIKIVWNYIEKNQDSYVQALADAIAIPSVSSQKEYRPETLNVVKHFQQLLESKGVECELHMIGDETFPDGTQLPLPPVLCGYIGNDIKKKTLCIYGHLDVQPALLQDGWNTEPFKLVEHDGKLYGRGASDDKGPVLAWINMIDAFRSCSIPLPINLKFIFEAMEESGSVGLHQLIYSLKDTFLKDVDYFCISDSYWLGQSRPCLSYGLRGNTYFYLQVECAKKDLHSGVYGGAVHEAMTDLIHLMSRLTDESGNILIPGVLENVKPFTTNERIALQSIDFDEKAYRDEIGTSRLRFNDKVNILAHRWRFPCLSIHGIEGAFADPGSKTVIPHKVIGKFSIRLVPNQDPDDITVKVTNYLNEEFMKLNSPNKMSVHRQKSSRPWIADTNSNNFIAGKLAIKNVYGIQPDMTREGGSIPVTLTLEEVTKKSVILLPIGSADDGAHSQNEKINRKNYIYGSKVFAAYIHFLSLL
;
A
#
# COMPACT_ATOMS: atom_id res chain seq x y z
N MET A 1 -20.89 33.70 23.04
CA MET A 1 -19.91 34.76 23.38
C MET A 1 -18.93 34.84 22.23
N ASP A 2 -18.59 36.04 21.76
CA ASP A 2 -18.06 36.22 20.40
C ASP A 2 -16.52 36.24 20.31
N HIS A 3 -15.98 35.63 19.25
CA HIS A 3 -14.54 35.44 19.04
C HIS A 3 -13.77 36.77 18.93
N GLN A 4 -14.42 37.83 18.43
CA GLN A 4 -13.80 39.14 18.22
C GLN A 4 -13.19 39.74 19.51
N ARG A 5 -13.82 39.51 20.68
CA ARG A 5 -13.28 39.99 21.97
C ARG A 5 -11.97 39.29 22.32
N LEU A 6 -11.79 38.03 21.93
CA LEU A 6 -10.56 37.28 22.18
C LEU A 6 -9.44 37.72 21.24
N THR A 7 -9.76 38.00 19.98
CA THR A 7 -8.79 38.54 18.98
C THR A 7 -8.17 39.86 19.45
N ILE A 8 -8.96 40.78 20.01
CA ILE A 8 -8.46 42.06 20.52
C ILE A 8 -7.48 41.87 21.69
N VAL A 9 -7.80 40.98 22.64
CA VAL A 9 -6.90 40.67 23.77
C VAL A 9 -5.58 40.07 23.29
N ILE A 10 -5.61 39.15 22.31
CA ILE A 10 -4.41 38.54 21.73
C ILE A 10 -3.54 39.59 21.00
N LEU A 11 -4.15 40.53 20.26
CA LEU A 11 -3.41 41.61 19.60
C LEU A 11 -2.76 42.58 20.60
N LEU A 12 -3.42 42.89 21.71
CA LEU A 12 -2.84 43.71 22.79
C LEU A 12 -1.66 43.02 23.48
N LEU A 13 -1.73 41.70 23.69
CA LEU A 13 -0.61 40.92 24.24
C LEU A 13 0.59 40.85 23.28
N LEU A 14 0.34 40.68 21.99
CA LEU A 14 1.39 40.69 20.95
C LEU A 14 2.08 42.05 20.85
N ALA A 15 1.32 43.16 20.91
CA ALA A 15 1.86 44.51 20.89
C ALA A 15 2.77 44.80 22.12
N ASN A 16 2.37 44.35 23.30
CA ASN A 16 3.14 44.53 24.53
C ASN A 16 4.46 43.73 24.51
N HIS A 17 4.45 42.52 23.93
CA HIS A 17 5.67 41.69 23.83
C HIS A 17 6.70 42.27 22.85
N TYR A 18 6.26 42.78 21.69
CA TYR A 18 7.13 43.36 20.66
C TYR A 18 7.92 44.58 21.15
N HIS A 19 7.43 45.27 22.19
CA HIS A 19 8.07 46.45 22.78
C HIS A 19 9.32 46.10 23.64
N GLN A 20 9.55 44.83 23.99
CA GLN A 20 10.64 44.43 24.88
C GLN A 20 11.90 43.91 24.16
N THR A 21 11.82 43.57 22.86
CA THR A 21 12.86 42.76 22.19
C THR A 21 13.89 43.56 21.36
N ILE A 22 13.76 44.87 21.19
CA ILE A 22 14.66 45.68 20.36
C ILE A 22 15.43 46.70 21.22
N ALA A 23 16.44 46.20 21.95
CA ALA A 23 17.30 47.00 22.81
C ALA A 23 18.80 46.64 22.76
N GLN A 24 19.26 45.94 21.71
CA GLN A 24 20.70 45.75 21.38
C GLN A 24 20.86 45.21 19.94
N ASP A 25 21.26 46.08 19.00
CA ASP A 25 22.54 45.99 18.26
C ASP A 25 22.60 46.90 17.01
N THR A 26 23.79 47.41 16.70
CA THR A 26 23.99 48.60 15.85
C THR A 26 24.53 48.31 14.43
N ILE A 27 23.88 47.43 13.66
CA ILE A 27 24.06 47.36 12.19
C ILE A 27 22.71 47.25 11.45
N PHE A 28 21.92 48.34 11.36
CA PHE A 28 20.84 48.50 10.33
C PHE A 28 20.38 49.96 10.09
N ALA A 29 21.24 50.95 10.36
CA ALA A 29 20.90 52.37 10.57
C ALA A 29 20.42 53.21 9.34
N LYS A 30 19.97 52.59 8.24
CA LYS A 30 19.40 53.30 7.07
C LYS A 30 18.06 52.77 6.55
N GLY A 31 17.64 51.55 6.92
CA GLY A 31 16.31 51.01 6.55
C GLY A 31 15.22 51.34 7.58
N GLY A 32 15.53 51.15 8.87
CA GLY A 32 14.53 51.26 9.95
C GLY A 32 13.91 52.66 10.10
N THR A 33 14.61 53.72 9.70
CA THR A 33 14.17 55.11 9.86
C THR A 33 12.96 55.49 9.00
N CYS A 34 12.68 54.74 7.93
CA CYS A 34 11.47 54.93 7.13
C CYS A 34 10.26 54.22 7.78
N LEU A 35 10.43 52.94 8.15
CA LEU A 35 9.41 52.13 8.83
C LEU A 35 8.97 52.75 10.17
N TYR A 36 9.90 53.30 10.95
CA TYR A 36 9.59 53.98 12.21
C TYR A 36 8.67 55.21 12.03
N LYS A 37 8.86 55.99 10.95
CA LYS A 37 8.02 57.15 10.65
C LYS A 37 6.62 56.73 10.19
N ILE A 38 6.53 55.71 9.35
CA ILE A 38 5.26 55.12 8.90
C ILE A 38 4.46 54.60 10.09
N GLY A 39 5.10 53.83 10.99
CA GLY A 39 4.47 53.32 12.21
C GLY A 39 3.95 54.43 13.13
N LYS A 40 4.68 55.55 13.27
CA LYS A 40 4.23 56.67 14.10
C LYS A 40 3.01 57.40 13.51
N GLN A 41 2.98 57.65 12.19
CA GLN A 41 1.81 58.27 11.55
C GLN A 41 0.60 57.34 11.54
N TRP A 42 0.80 56.02 11.49
CA TRP A 42 -0.27 55.04 11.64
C TRP A 42 -0.89 55.09 13.04
N GLN A 43 -0.07 55.19 14.10
CA GLN A 43 -0.55 55.38 15.48
C GLN A 43 -1.42 56.65 15.61
N GLU A 44 -0.92 57.81 15.15
CA GLU A 44 -1.62 59.10 15.20
C GLU A 44 -2.93 59.14 14.36
N CYS A 45 -3.12 58.17 13.45
CA CYS A 45 -4.35 57.96 12.69
C CYS A 45 -5.34 57.04 13.44
N MET A 46 -4.85 55.93 14.00
CA MET A 46 -5.64 54.97 14.77
C MET A 46 -6.23 55.60 16.05
N ASP A 47 -5.46 56.44 16.73
CA ASP A 47 -5.92 57.11 17.97
C ASP A 47 -7.13 58.03 17.70
N LYS A 48 -7.11 58.77 16.57
CA LYS A 48 -8.24 59.63 16.13
C LYS A 48 -9.48 58.84 15.68
N GLN A 49 -9.30 57.65 15.11
CA GLN A 49 -10.41 56.74 14.82
C GLN A 49 -11.06 56.22 16.11
N SER A 50 -10.25 55.92 17.13
CA SER A 50 -10.72 55.43 18.44
C SER A 50 -11.65 56.43 19.14
N GLU A 51 -11.28 57.71 19.18
CA GLU A 51 -12.13 58.78 19.75
C GLU A 51 -13.46 58.90 19.02
N ARG A 52 -13.44 58.86 17.68
CA ARG A 52 -14.64 59.00 16.82
C ARG A 52 -15.62 57.84 16.99
N LEU A 53 -15.11 56.61 17.01
CA LEU A 53 -15.91 55.39 17.25
C LEU A 53 -16.51 55.34 18.66
N THR A 54 -15.85 55.96 19.64
CA THR A 54 -16.38 56.04 21.01
C THR A 54 -17.57 57.00 21.10
N TYR A 55 -17.53 58.12 20.37
CA TYR A 55 -18.63 59.09 20.33
C TYR A 55 -19.91 58.56 19.68
N GLU A 56 -19.80 57.78 18.60
CA GLU A 56 -20.98 57.22 17.90
C GLU A 56 -21.64 56.06 18.69
N ARG A 57 -20.86 55.28 19.43
CA ARG A 57 -21.35 54.15 20.25
C ARG A 57 -22.36 54.59 21.32
N ASP A 58 -22.12 55.75 21.95
CA ASP A 58 -22.86 56.18 23.14
C ASP A 58 -24.12 57.01 22.81
N ASN A 59 -24.45 57.19 21.52
CA ASN A 59 -25.56 58.03 21.04
C ASN A 59 -26.65 57.29 20.22
N LEU A 60 -26.64 55.95 20.16
CA LEU A 60 -27.59 55.17 19.35
C LEU A 60 -28.51 54.28 20.20
N GLU A 61 -29.77 54.71 20.36
CA GLU A 61 -30.84 53.93 21.00
C GLU A 61 -31.33 52.73 20.13
N PRO A 62 -31.96 51.71 20.74
CA PRO A 62 -32.04 50.37 20.18
C PRO A 62 -33.19 50.15 19.17
N VAL A 63 -33.23 50.91 18.07
CA VAL A 63 -34.27 50.79 17.02
C VAL A 63 -33.68 50.69 15.59
N TYR A 64 -32.75 49.76 15.37
CA TYR A 64 -32.36 49.32 14.02
C TYR A 64 -32.26 47.81 13.88
N THR A 65 -32.79 47.29 12.78
CA THR A 65 -32.70 45.87 12.43
C THR A 65 -31.31 45.51 11.92
N ARG A 66 -30.98 44.21 11.97
CA ARG A 66 -29.64 43.63 11.73
C ARG A 66 -28.99 44.02 10.39
N ALA A 67 -29.79 44.43 9.39
CA ALA A 67 -29.31 44.90 8.09
C ALA A 67 -28.58 46.25 8.18
N ALA A 68 -29.17 47.28 8.80
CA ALA A 68 -28.62 48.65 8.81
C ALA A 68 -27.25 48.73 9.50
N LEU A 69 -27.09 48.01 10.62
CA LEU A 69 -25.80 47.86 11.31
C LEU A 69 -24.74 47.17 10.46
N THR A 70 -25.14 46.27 9.56
CA THR A 70 -24.21 45.59 8.64
C THR A 70 -23.78 46.51 7.49
N GLU A 71 -24.69 47.37 7.00
CA GLU A 71 -24.37 48.34 5.94
C GLU A 71 -23.39 49.42 6.42
N SER A 72 -23.62 49.99 7.61
CA SER A 72 -22.70 51.00 8.19
C SER A 72 -21.30 50.42 8.45
N VAL A 73 -21.21 49.21 9.02
CA VAL A 73 -19.92 48.53 9.21
C VAL A 73 -19.25 48.22 7.87
N ASN A 74 -20.00 47.88 6.82
CA ASN A 74 -19.45 47.69 5.47
C ASN A 74 -19.02 49.00 4.78
N ARG A 75 -19.56 50.18 5.15
CA ARG A 75 -19.05 51.49 4.70
C ARG A 75 -17.78 51.89 5.42
N ILE A 76 -17.72 51.63 6.73
CA ILE A 76 -16.48 51.68 7.52
C ILE A 76 -15.52 50.54 7.07
N SER A 77 -15.97 49.63 6.21
CA SER A 77 -15.16 48.72 5.38
C SER A 77 -15.21 49.03 3.87
N CYS A 78 -15.22 50.32 3.52
CA CYS A 78 -14.94 51.03 2.25
C CYS A 78 -13.57 50.74 1.58
N CYS A 79 -12.77 51.69 1.05
CA CYS A 79 -12.32 53.04 1.47
C CYS A 79 -10.92 53.14 2.14
N ALA A 80 -10.63 52.95 3.45
CA ALA A 80 -9.24 53.03 4.01
C ALA A 80 -8.29 51.93 3.53
N TYR A 81 -8.81 50.89 2.87
CA TYR A 81 -7.94 50.04 2.08
C TYR A 81 -7.26 50.85 0.95
N TYR A 82 -7.97 51.82 0.38
CA TYR A 82 -7.43 52.84 -0.51
C TYR A 82 -6.64 53.92 0.25
N GLU A 83 -7.08 54.45 1.41
CA GLU A 83 -6.26 55.42 2.18
C GLU A 83 -4.90 54.83 2.61
N PHE A 84 -4.83 53.51 2.84
CA PHE A 84 -3.59 52.76 3.04
C PHE A 84 -2.73 52.68 1.76
N LEU A 85 -3.34 52.46 0.60
CA LEU A 85 -2.64 52.47 -0.70
C LEU A 85 -2.18 53.89 -1.11
N ASP A 86 -2.95 54.92 -0.78
CA ASP A 86 -2.59 56.33 -0.98
C ASP A 86 -1.49 56.76 -0.01
N CYS A 87 -1.50 56.30 1.25
CA CYS A 87 -0.37 56.44 2.17
C CYS A 87 0.90 55.79 1.61
N ILE A 88 0.79 54.60 0.99
CA ILE A 88 1.91 53.92 0.33
C ILE A 88 2.42 54.70 -0.88
N GLU A 89 1.53 55.18 -1.78
CA GLU A 89 1.94 56.03 -2.91
C GLU A 89 2.57 57.35 -2.45
N TYR A 90 2.03 58.00 -1.41
CA TYR A 90 2.56 59.24 -0.86
C TYR A 90 3.94 59.03 -0.22
N ALA A 91 4.10 58.02 0.64
CA ALA A 91 5.38 57.69 1.27
C ALA A 91 6.45 57.32 0.22
N ALA A 92 6.09 56.53 -0.80
CA ALA A 92 6.98 56.19 -1.90
C ALA A 92 7.46 57.44 -2.66
N ARG A 93 6.55 58.36 -3.00
CA ARG A 93 6.87 59.62 -3.70
C ARG A 93 7.78 60.55 -2.89
N GLN A 94 7.57 60.64 -1.57
CA GLN A 94 8.28 61.59 -0.70
C GLN A 94 9.61 61.05 -0.13
N HIS A 95 9.74 59.73 0.06
CA HIS A 95 10.82 59.16 0.90
C HIS A 95 11.59 58.00 0.25
N CYS A 96 11.10 57.41 -0.85
CA CYS A 96 11.81 56.35 -1.60
C CYS A 96 11.99 56.77 -3.07
N PRO A 97 12.73 57.86 -3.36
CA PRO A 97 12.70 58.53 -4.66
C PRO A 97 13.21 57.68 -5.84
N ASN A 98 13.96 56.61 -5.56
CA ASN A 98 14.53 55.70 -6.54
C ASN A 98 13.56 54.54 -6.85
N GLU A 99 13.00 53.91 -5.82
CA GLU A 99 12.08 52.76 -5.91
C GLU A 99 10.61 53.16 -6.11
N LYS A 100 10.31 54.48 -6.09
CA LYS A 100 8.93 55.00 -6.12
C LYS A 100 8.09 54.46 -7.27
N HIS A 101 8.67 54.24 -8.45
CA HIS A 101 7.92 53.82 -9.63
C HIS A 101 7.41 52.38 -9.49
N ASP A 102 8.23 51.48 -8.95
CA ASP A 102 7.87 50.08 -8.74
C ASP A 102 6.88 49.93 -7.57
N MET A 103 7.06 50.68 -6.48
CA MET A 103 6.10 50.66 -5.36
C MET A 103 4.75 51.29 -5.71
N ILE A 104 4.73 52.34 -6.55
CA ILE A 104 3.49 52.90 -7.11
C ILE A 104 2.82 51.90 -8.06
N ALA A 105 3.58 51.23 -8.94
CA ALA A 105 3.05 50.19 -9.82
C ALA A 105 2.43 49.03 -9.02
N TYR A 106 3.13 48.55 -7.99
CA TYR A 106 2.66 47.49 -7.11
C TYR A 106 1.41 47.89 -6.29
N SER A 107 1.36 49.12 -5.77
CA SER A 107 0.17 49.68 -5.09
C SER A 107 -1.06 49.67 -6.03
N ARG A 108 -0.88 50.11 -7.29
CA ARG A 108 -1.95 50.09 -8.30
C ARG A 108 -2.36 48.68 -8.71
N GLN A 109 -1.42 47.75 -8.77
CA GLN A 109 -1.69 46.34 -9.05
C GLN A 109 -2.56 45.72 -7.94
N LEU A 110 -2.25 45.99 -6.67
CA LEU A 110 -3.06 45.61 -5.50
C LEU A 110 -4.45 46.27 -5.49
N GLY A 111 -4.55 47.53 -5.92
CA GLY A 111 -5.82 48.24 -6.13
C GLY A 111 -6.68 47.62 -7.23
N SER A 112 -6.07 47.22 -8.35
CA SER A 112 -6.75 46.60 -9.50
C SER A 112 -7.32 45.19 -9.23
N ALA A 113 -6.92 44.56 -8.13
CA ALA A 113 -7.39 43.23 -7.71
C ALA A 113 -8.73 43.24 -6.93
N VAL A 114 -9.55 44.27 -7.10
CA VAL A 114 -10.93 44.36 -6.54
C VAL A 114 -11.94 44.09 -7.66
N PRO A 115 -12.90 43.15 -7.50
CA PRO A 115 -13.99 42.97 -8.46
C PRO A 115 -14.84 44.23 -8.63
N SER A 116 -15.16 44.59 -9.87
CA SER A 116 -15.86 45.84 -10.23
C SER A 116 -17.36 45.85 -9.92
N GLU A 117 -17.94 44.71 -9.55
CA GLU A 117 -19.39 44.49 -9.47
C GLU A 117 -20.09 45.09 -8.23
N ILE A 118 -19.36 45.84 -7.39
CA ILE A 118 -19.89 46.49 -6.18
C ILE A 118 -20.03 48.03 -6.35
N CYS A 119 -19.46 48.63 -7.40
CA CYS A 119 -19.26 50.10 -7.46
C CYS A 119 -19.99 50.85 -8.59
N HIS A 120 -20.83 50.20 -9.41
CA HIS A 120 -21.55 50.87 -10.49
C HIS A 120 -23.02 50.42 -10.64
N GLU A 121 -23.90 51.05 -9.85
CA GLU A 121 -25.05 51.82 -10.39
C GLU A 121 -25.81 52.55 -9.27
N GLN A 122 -25.51 53.84 -9.06
CA GLN A 122 -26.45 54.96 -8.80
C GLN A 122 -25.75 56.18 -8.14
N PHE A 123 -26.12 57.37 -8.62
CA PHE A 123 -25.80 58.72 -8.10
C PHE A 123 -24.34 59.23 -8.19
N PRO A 124 -24.12 60.58 -8.22
CA PRO A 124 -22.93 61.17 -8.84
C PRO A 124 -21.79 61.50 -7.87
N ARG A 125 -20.62 61.82 -8.45
CA ARG A 125 -19.44 62.34 -7.72
C ARG A 125 -19.75 63.64 -6.96
N GLN A 126 -19.83 63.58 -5.63
CA GLN A 126 -19.44 64.68 -4.73
C GLN A 126 -19.11 64.15 -3.32
N ASN A 127 -17.84 64.32 -2.93
CA ASN A 127 -17.24 64.37 -1.57
C ASN A 127 -17.69 63.37 -0.48
N ILE A 128 -16.78 62.44 -0.09
CA ILE A 128 -16.26 62.17 1.30
C ILE A 128 -15.48 60.82 1.34
N GLU A 129 -14.60 60.64 2.35
CA GLU A 129 -13.54 59.61 2.47
C GLU A 129 -13.83 58.48 3.51
N CYS A 130 -12.80 57.70 3.93
CA CYS A 130 -12.66 56.80 5.10
C CYS A 130 -13.09 55.30 5.14
N SER A 131 -12.15 54.43 5.58
CA SER A 131 -12.27 53.06 6.23
C SER A 131 -12.61 51.82 5.34
N GLY A 132 -12.12 50.56 5.56
CA GLY A 132 -11.74 49.61 4.44
C GLY A 132 -12.11 48.07 4.38
N ARG A 133 -12.45 47.57 3.16
CA ARG A 133 -12.73 46.22 2.53
C ARG A 133 -13.56 45.10 3.23
N ILE A 134 -14.45 44.45 2.44
CA ILE A 134 -14.82 42.98 2.40
C ILE A 134 -15.70 42.38 3.55
N GLN A 135 -16.77 41.57 3.33
CA GLN A 135 -16.86 40.06 3.20
C GLN A 135 -18.38 39.62 3.20
N ARG A 136 -18.93 38.37 3.14
CA ARG A 136 -18.46 36.95 3.20
C ARG A 136 -19.52 35.92 2.68
N TYR A 137 -19.10 34.93 1.86
CA TYR A 137 -19.52 33.51 1.82
C TYR A 137 -18.31 32.71 1.25
N SER A 138 -17.90 31.52 1.68
CA SER A 138 -18.18 30.74 2.91
C SER A 138 -17.07 29.68 3.13
N SER A 139 -17.01 29.09 4.34
CA SER A 139 -16.31 27.83 4.71
C SER A 139 -14.81 27.65 4.36
N GLY A 140 -13.93 27.50 5.37
CA GLY A 140 -12.55 27.04 5.16
C GLY A 140 -11.62 27.17 6.38
N THR A 141 -11.30 26.05 7.01
CA THR A 141 -10.15 25.80 7.92
C THR A 141 -8.80 26.01 7.21
N SER A 142 -7.63 26.18 7.84
CA SER A 142 -7.17 26.49 9.21
C SER A 142 -5.62 26.64 9.16
N SER A 143 -4.94 26.90 10.28
CA SER A 143 -3.56 26.52 10.72
C SER A 143 -2.34 26.33 9.76
N ILE A 144 -2.50 26.12 8.47
CA ILE A 144 -1.50 25.58 7.53
C ILE A 144 -0.41 26.59 7.16
N SER A 145 -0.72 27.89 7.08
CA SER A 145 0.25 28.94 6.70
C SER A 145 1.46 29.01 7.65
N TYR A 146 1.23 28.84 8.96
CA TYR A 146 2.28 28.88 9.97
C TYR A 146 3.21 27.67 9.87
N LEU A 147 2.65 26.47 9.64
CA LEU A 147 3.42 25.24 9.41
C LEU A 147 4.20 25.29 8.08
N LEU A 148 3.59 25.80 7.01
CA LEU A 148 4.26 25.97 5.71
C LEU A 148 5.46 26.92 5.81
N SER A 149 5.33 28.04 6.53
CA SER A 149 6.43 28.98 6.76
C SER A 149 7.60 28.30 7.50
N LEU A 150 7.29 27.57 8.59
CA LEU A 150 8.28 26.86 9.39
C LEU A 150 8.98 25.74 8.59
N LEU A 151 8.21 24.91 7.88
CA LEU A 151 8.73 23.82 7.05
C LEU A 151 9.53 24.32 5.84
N THR A 152 9.12 25.43 5.22
CA THR A 152 9.86 26.06 4.12
C THR A 152 11.20 26.63 4.62
N SER A 153 11.21 27.24 5.81
CA SER A 153 12.44 27.75 6.44
C SER A 153 13.40 26.61 6.81
N LEU A 154 12.89 25.52 7.40
CA LEU A 154 13.64 24.30 7.66
C LEU A 154 14.20 23.68 6.38
N ARG A 155 13.38 23.58 5.33
CA ARG A 155 13.79 23.07 4.01
C ARG A 155 14.92 23.90 3.40
N ILE A 156 14.82 25.24 3.40
CA ILE A 156 15.86 26.12 2.84
C ILE A 156 17.18 26.02 3.63
N CYS A 157 17.12 25.84 4.95
CA CYS A 157 18.32 25.56 5.76
C CYS A 157 18.92 24.19 5.44
N LEU A 158 18.10 23.15 5.31
CA LEU A 158 18.57 21.79 4.98
C LEU A 158 19.15 21.72 3.56
N GLU A 159 18.48 22.27 2.55
CA GLU A 159 18.97 22.34 1.15
C GLU A 159 20.30 23.09 1.03
N ARG A 160 20.59 24.06 1.92
CA ARG A 160 21.89 24.74 1.99
C ARG A 160 23.00 23.90 2.65
N ILE A 161 22.68 23.06 3.63
CA ILE A 161 23.68 22.30 4.42
C ILE A 161 23.93 20.90 3.82
N TRP A 162 22.97 20.35 3.09
CA TRP A 162 23.02 19.01 2.49
C TRP A 162 24.26 18.75 1.61
N PRO A 163 24.73 19.67 0.75
CA PRO A 163 25.94 19.46 -0.06
C PRO A 163 27.23 19.34 0.76
N ASP A 164 27.27 19.90 1.97
CA ASP A 164 28.42 19.80 2.88
C ASP A 164 28.35 18.53 3.73
N PHE A 165 27.14 18.16 4.16
CA PHE A 165 26.90 16.87 4.81
C PHE A 165 27.27 15.68 3.90
N GLN A 166 26.87 15.71 2.62
CA GLN A 166 27.24 14.70 1.64
C GLN A 166 28.76 14.63 1.44
N ARG A 167 29.43 15.78 1.22
CA ARG A 167 30.89 15.84 1.07
C ARG A 167 31.66 15.34 2.30
N CYS A 168 31.12 15.54 3.50
CA CYS A 168 31.72 15.01 4.74
C CYS A 168 31.54 13.49 4.86
N ARG A 169 30.32 12.97 4.62
CA ARG A 169 30.01 11.54 4.60
C ARG A 169 30.88 10.77 3.59
N ASP A 170 31.06 11.33 2.41
CA ASP A 170 31.75 10.64 1.32
C ASP A 170 33.28 10.61 1.55
N ARG A 171 33.86 11.67 2.14
CA ARG A 171 35.24 11.64 2.67
C ARG A 171 35.44 10.60 3.79
N GLN A 172 34.44 10.36 4.65
CA GLN A 172 34.53 9.29 5.65
C GLN A 172 34.53 7.88 5.02
N ARG A 173 33.81 7.68 3.90
CA ARG A 173 33.88 6.43 3.11
C ARG A 173 35.29 6.23 2.52
N GLU A 174 35.95 7.28 2.03
CA GLU A 174 37.34 7.21 1.53
C GLU A 174 38.35 6.88 2.64
N HIS A 175 38.27 7.55 3.80
CA HIS A 175 39.19 7.31 4.92
C HIS A 175 39.07 5.90 5.53
N HIS A 176 37.90 5.26 5.48
CA HIS A 176 37.73 3.90 6.00
C HIS A 176 38.43 2.79 5.21
N GLN A 177 39.07 3.09 4.06
CA GLN A 177 39.96 2.12 3.40
C GLN A 177 41.31 1.92 4.13
N PHE A 178 41.67 2.77 5.09
CA PHE A 178 42.95 2.67 5.83
C PHE A 178 42.77 2.70 7.35
N GLY A 179 42.87 1.53 8.00
CA GLY A 179 43.14 1.45 9.44
C GLY A 179 42.41 0.34 10.20
N ARG A 180 43.13 -0.70 10.62
CA ARG A 180 42.75 -1.52 11.78
C ARG A 180 43.18 -0.80 13.05
N PHE A 181 42.36 -0.82 14.11
CA PHE A 181 42.83 -1.00 15.49
C PHE A 181 41.68 -1.53 16.37
N SER A 182 42.00 -2.01 17.57
CA SER A 182 41.17 -2.93 18.36
C SER A 182 40.89 -2.46 19.78
N SER A 183 39.85 -3.04 20.40
CA SER A 183 39.66 -3.24 21.86
C SER A 183 39.77 -2.00 22.77
N GLY A 184 38.64 -1.57 23.33
CA GLY A 184 38.53 -0.33 24.10
C GLY A 184 39.14 -0.33 25.51
N PHE A 185 39.04 0.83 26.17
CA PHE A 185 39.37 1.07 27.57
C PHE A 185 38.40 2.10 28.18
N PHE A 186 38.09 1.95 29.47
CA PHE A 186 37.50 3.03 30.30
C PHE A 186 38.61 3.99 30.73
N PHE A 187 38.32 5.30 30.85
CA PHE A 187 38.91 6.15 31.90
C PHE A 187 38.10 7.44 32.13
N THR A 188 38.20 7.98 33.35
CA THR A 188 37.50 9.19 33.81
C THR A 188 38.47 10.32 34.15
N SER A 189 38.10 11.54 33.72
CA SER A 189 38.51 12.86 34.26
C SER A 189 40.00 13.29 34.31
N THR A 190 40.16 14.61 34.18
CA THR A 190 41.32 15.48 34.52
C THR A 190 42.60 15.47 33.65
N ASP A 191 42.96 16.71 33.26
CA ASP A 191 44.28 17.31 33.02
C ASP A 191 45.11 17.06 31.72
N VAL A 192 44.77 17.88 30.71
CA VAL A 192 45.66 18.82 29.97
C VAL A 192 47.01 18.30 29.42
N TYR A 193 47.15 18.28 28.08
CA TYR A 193 48.34 18.84 27.39
C TYR A 193 48.07 19.24 25.92
N GLN A 194 48.39 20.51 25.58
CA GLN A 194 48.68 21.18 24.27
C GLN A 194 47.95 20.81 22.95
N PRO A 195 47.61 21.79 22.06
CA PRO A 195 46.78 21.55 20.87
C PRO A 195 47.54 21.56 19.52
N LYS A 196 47.62 20.41 18.84
CA LYS A 196 47.73 20.30 17.38
C LYS A 196 46.85 19.14 16.89
N TYR A 197 46.32 19.25 15.67
CA TYR A 197 45.33 18.33 15.08
C TYR A 197 43.98 18.27 15.83
N LYS A 198 43.19 19.34 15.74
CA LYS A 198 41.77 19.33 16.10
C LYS A 198 40.95 19.95 14.98
N VAL A 199 40.53 19.12 14.02
CA VAL A 199 39.74 19.51 12.84
C VAL A 199 38.64 18.46 12.62
N GLU A 200 37.41 18.93 12.43
CA GLU A 200 36.27 18.22 11.81
C GLU A 200 35.81 16.86 12.42
N CYS A 201 35.53 16.87 13.72
CA CYS A 201 34.50 15.97 14.31
C CYS A 201 33.36 16.72 15.02
N CYS A 202 33.26 18.05 14.83
CA CYS A 202 32.31 18.89 15.56
C CYS A 202 30.90 18.93 14.93
N SER A 203 30.77 18.86 13.61
CA SER A 203 29.55 19.25 12.89
C SER A 203 28.28 18.48 13.26
N TYR A 204 28.37 17.19 13.62
CA TYR A 204 27.22 16.41 14.11
C TYR A 204 26.76 16.88 15.51
N TRP A 205 27.71 17.18 16.40
CA TRP A 205 27.43 17.72 17.73
C TRP A 205 27.00 19.18 17.70
N GLU A 206 27.54 19.98 16.77
CA GLU A 206 27.11 21.37 16.53
C GLU A 206 25.70 21.45 15.96
N LEU A 207 25.31 20.52 15.06
CA LEU A 207 23.93 20.41 14.58
C LEU A 207 22.97 20.03 15.73
N LEU A 208 23.36 19.08 16.58
CA LEU A 208 22.62 18.71 17.79
C LEU A 208 22.54 19.87 18.80
N GLU A 209 23.63 20.61 19.03
CA GLU A 209 23.66 21.83 19.84
C GLU A 209 22.75 22.91 19.27
N CYS A 210 22.76 23.18 17.96
CA CYS A 210 21.86 24.15 17.33
C CYS A 210 20.39 23.76 17.49
N VAL A 211 20.03 22.48 17.31
CA VAL A 211 18.67 21.99 17.54
C VAL A 211 18.30 22.02 19.02
N HIS A 212 19.22 21.72 19.94
CA HIS A 212 19.00 21.77 21.40
C HIS A 212 18.84 23.23 21.88
N ARG A 213 19.64 24.16 21.37
CA ARG A 213 19.51 25.60 21.63
C ARG A 213 18.20 26.15 21.09
N ALA A 214 17.83 25.81 19.85
CA ALA A 214 16.53 26.19 19.29
C ALA A 214 15.37 25.64 20.13
N ALA A 215 15.41 24.36 20.53
CA ALA A 215 14.41 23.77 21.42
C ALA A 215 14.34 24.51 22.77
N LYS A 216 15.48 24.83 23.40
CA LYS A 216 15.54 25.61 24.66
C LYS A 216 15.04 27.05 24.53
N ILE A 217 15.11 27.65 23.36
CA ILE A 217 14.69 29.05 23.11
C ILE A 217 13.20 29.14 22.80
N TYR A 218 12.63 28.11 22.16
CA TYR A 218 11.24 28.13 21.66
C TYR A 218 10.27 27.16 22.36
N CYS A 219 10.75 26.30 23.27
CA CYS A 219 9.90 25.41 24.08
C CYS A 219 10.39 25.35 25.54
N THR A 220 9.63 25.96 26.45
CA THR A 220 9.64 25.60 27.87
C THR A 220 8.91 24.27 28.08
N ASP A 221 9.40 23.43 28.99
CA ASP A 221 8.97 22.02 29.10
C ASP A 221 7.48 21.82 29.49
N ASP A 222 6.80 22.86 30.01
CA ASP A 222 5.42 22.78 30.51
C ASP A 222 4.31 23.03 29.46
N ASP A 223 4.60 23.67 28.32
CA ASP A 223 3.56 24.22 27.40
C ASP A 223 3.18 23.33 26.21
N VAL A 224 3.82 22.17 26.03
CA VAL A 224 3.51 21.27 24.91
C VAL A 224 2.35 20.34 25.25
N ASP A 225 1.13 20.71 24.83
CA ASP A 225 -0.02 19.80 24.81
C ASP A 225 0.22 18.64 23.82
N LEU A 226 0.81 17.55 24.34
CA LEU A 226 1.19 16.37 23.56
C LEU A 226 0.00 15.75 22.81
N LYS A 227 -1.24 15.90 23.31
CA LYS A 227 -2.43 15.39 22.60
C LYS A 227 -2.71 16.19 21.33
N LYS A 228 -2.50 17.51 21.33
CA LYS A 228 -2.64 18.33 20.10
C LYS A 228 -1.55 17.99 19.08
N LEU A 229 -0.34 17.66 19.52
CA LEU A 229 0.74 17.22 18.63
C LEU A 229 0.42 15.86 18.00
N ASP A 230 -0.04 14.89 18.78
CA ASP A 230 -0.42 13.56 18.26
C ASP A 230 -1.65 13.64 17.35
N GLN A 231 -2.68 14.41 17.72
CA GLN A 231 -3.85 14.65 16.86
C GLN A 231 -3.50 15.37 15.55
N ALA A 232 -2.49 16.25 15.55
CA ALA A 232 -1.97 16.86 14.32
C ALA A 232 -1.20 15.84 13.45
N LEU A 233 -0.38 14.98 14.05
CA LEU A 233 0.36 13.92 13.34
C LEU A 233 -0.60 12.88 12.72
N GLU A 234 -1.64 12.47 13.46
CA GLU A 234 -2.74 11.65 12.93
C GLU A 234 -3.47 12.32 11.77
N THR A 235 -3.73 13.63 11.86
CA THR A 235 -4.38 14.41 10.79
C THR A 235 -3.55 14.46 9.50
N PHE A 236 -2.22 14.32 9.59
CA PHE A 236 -1.32 14.19 8.43
C PHE A 236 -1.03 12.73 8.03
N GLY A 237 -1.70 11.74 8.64
CA GLY A 237 -1.46 10.31 8.38
C GLY A 237 -0.10 9.80 8.88
N LEU A 238 0.61 10.61 9.68
CA LEU A 238 1.93 10.30 10.23
C LEU A 238 1.78 9.62 11.59
N ASN A 239 1.27 8.39 11.56
CA ASN A 239 1.26 7.51 12.73
C ASN A 239 2.71 7.00 12.95
N VAL A 240 3.56 7.83 13.56
CA VAL A 240 5.01 7.58 13.77
C VAL A 240 5.20 6.67 14.99
N PRO A 241 5.57 5.39 14.83
CA PRO A 241 5.77 4.51 15.96
C PRO A 241 7.11 4.86 16.65
N LEU A 242 7.13 4.76 17.98
CA LEU A 242 8.29 5.09 18.82
C LEU A 242 9.36 3.98 18.76
N TYR A 243 9.98 3.81 17.59
CA TYR A 243 10.87 2.69 17.28
C TYR A 243 12.21 2.70 18.01
N ILE A 244 12.75 3.88 18.35
CA ILE A 244 14.10 4.00 18.97
C ILE A 244 14.06 5.01 20.13
N CYS A 245 13.59 4.54 21.30
CA CYS A 245 13.75 5.25 22.57
C CYS A 245 14.65 4.43 23.50
N THR A 246 15.74 5.03 23.99
CA THR A 246 16.71 4.44 24.95
C THR A 246 16.46 4.95 26.37
N GLU A 247 17.20 4.46 27.36
CA GLU A 247 17.07 4.94 28.76
C GLU A 247 17.33 6.45 28.92
N GLU A 248 18.12 7.07 28.02
CA GLU A 248 18.33 8.52 27.97
C GLU A 248 17.12 9.33 27.47
N TYR A 249 16.16 8.70 26.79
CA TYR A 249 15.05 9.38 26.10
C TYR A 249 13.72 8.65 26.30
N PRO A 250 12.90 9.01 27.30
CA PRO A 250 11.64 8.33 27.59
C PRO A 250 10.69 8.21 26.39
N LYS A 251 9.99 7.07 26.29
CA LYS A 251 8.93 6.86 25.29
C LYS A 251 7.87 7.97 25.42
N GLY A 252 7.46 8.51 24.26
CA GLY A 252 6.51 9.62 24.18
C GLY A 252 7.13 11.02 24.26
N SER A 253 8.39 11.15 24.71
CA SER A 253 9.09 12.45 24.74
C SER A 253 9.20 13.10 23.37
N LEU A 254 9.11 14.43 23.32
CA LEU A 254 9.30 15.22 22.08
C LEU A 254 10.64 14.90 21.40
N ARG A 255 11.69 14.61 22.18
CA ARG A 255 13.01 14.20 21.69
C ARG A 255 12.97 12.83 20.98
N CYS A 256 12.30 11.81 21.55
CA CYS A 256 12.16 10.52 20.85
C CYS A 256 11.26 10.66 19.59
N LYS A 257 10.21 11.50 19.62
CA LYS A 257 9.35 11.78 18.45
C LYS A 257 10.13 12.49 17.33
N ILE A 258 10.86 13.57 17.63
CA ILE A 258 11.68 14.30 16.64
C ILE A 258 12.79 13.40 16.07
N ARG A 259 13.48 12.62 16.89
CA ARG A 259 14.51 11.67 16.41
C ARG A 259 13.90 10.60 15.50
N SER A 260 12.73 10.07 15.86
CA SER A 260 12.00 9.12 15.01
C SER A 260 11.59 9.75 13.68
N TRP A 261 11.09 10.99 13.67
CA TRP A 261 10.74 11.73 12.44
C TRP A 261 11.95 12.05 11.55
N PHE A 262 13.08 12.44 12.13
CA PHE A 262 14.30 12.73 11.36
C PHE A 262 14.89 11.45 10.74
N ILE A 263 14.89 10.34 11.49
CA ILE A 263 15.27 9.01 10.97
C ILE A 263 14.27 8.57 9.90
N MET A 264 12.96 8.67 10.12
CA MET A 264 11.92 8.36 9.12
C MET A 264 12.10 9.15 7.83
N THR A 265 12.49 10.41 7.91
CA THR A 265 12.72 11.27 6.74
C THR A 265 13.95 10.81 5.94
N ILE A 266 15.05 10.46 6.61
CA ILE A 266 16.27 9.91 5.97
C ILE A 266 16.03 8.50 5.41
N VAL A 267 15.24 7.67 6.11
CA VAL A 267 14.86 6.30 5.71
C VAL A 267 13.82 6.31 4.59
N MET A 268 13.08 7.41 4.36
CA MET A 268 12.15 7.52 3.24
C MET A 268 12.80 7.87 1.90
N GLU A 269 14.03 8.41 1.86
CA GLU A 269 14.75 8.60 0.60
C GLU A 269 15.46 7.32 0.17
N LEU A 270 15.10 6.81 -1.02
CA LEU A 270 15.85 5.73 -1.66
C LEU A 270 17.33 6.12 -1.88
N SER A 271 18.23 5.21 -1.51
CA SER A 271 19.66 5.42 -1.74
C SER A 271 20.00 5.51 -3.23
N ASN A 272 21.13 6.15 -3.56
CA ASN A 272 21.57 6.30 -4.95
C ASN A 272 21.93 4.95 -5.58
N GLU A 273 22.39 4.00 -4.77
CA GLU A 273 22.61 2.62 -5.17
C GLU A 273 21.31 1.96 -5.70
N ILE A 274 20.17 2.10 -5.02
CA ILE A 274 18.89 1.54 -5.51
C ILE A 274 18.40 2.22 -6.79
N LYS A 275 18.61 3.54 -6.91
CA LYS A 275 18.29 4.29 -8.15
C LYS A 275 19.11 3.79 -9.35
N ILE A 276 20.36 3.36 -9.14
CA ILE A 276 21.20 2.73 -10.17
C ILE A 276 20.62 1.36 -10.57
N VAL A 277 20.24 0.52 -9.59
CA VAL A 277 19.57 -0.78 -9.85
C VAL A 277 18.28 -0.60 -10.66
N TRP A 278 17.43 0.36 -10.30
CA TRP A 278 16.20 0.68 -11.05
C TRP A 278 16.47 1.12 -12.50
N ASN A 279 17.47 1.99 -12.71
CA ASN A 279 17.88 2.44 -14.04
C ASN A 279 18.47 1.30 -14.89
N TYR A 280 19.06 0.27 -14.27
CA TYR A 280 19.47 -0.95 -14.96
C TYR A 280 18.26 -1.80 -15.35
N ILE A 281 17.29 -1.96 -14.44
CA ILE A 281 16.05 -2.73 -14.71
C ILE A 281 15.27 -2.14 -15.89
N GLU A 282 15.14 -0.82 -15.98
CA GLU A 282 14.49 -0.15 -17.13
C GLU A 282 15.22 -0.37 -18.46
N LYS A 283 16.55 -0.46 -18.45
CA LYS A 283 17.37 -0.60 -19.67
C LYS A 283 17.43 -2.03 -20.20
N ASN A 284 17.21 -3.03 -19.35
CA ASN A 284 17.29 -4.45 -19.70
C ASN A 284 15.90 -5.11 -19.81
N GLN A 285 14.83 -4.33 -19.80
CA GLN A 285 13.46 -4.84 -19.81
C GLN A 285 13.17 -5.83 -20.96
N ASP A 286 13.74 -5.65 -22.15
CA ASP A 286 13.50 -6.55 -23.29
C ASP A 286 14.13 -7.94 -23.08
N SER A 287 15.29 -8.05 -22.39
CA SER A 287 15.87 -9.36 -22.05
C SER A 287 15.10 -10.05 -20.93
N TYR A 288 14.49 -9.29 -20.02
CA TYR A 288 13.59 -9.82 -19.00
C TYR A 288 12.24 -10.28 -19.60
N VAL A 289 11.73 -9.61 -20.64
CA VAL A 289 10.56 -10.07 -21.42
C VAL A 289 10.90 -11.35 -22.19
N GLN A 290 12.11 -11.46 -22.78
CA GLN A 290 12.56 -12.70 -23.41
C GLN A 290 12.67 -13.85 -22.40
N ALA A 291 13.24 -13.63 -21.22
CA ALA A 291 13.31 -14.65 -20.17
C ALA A 291 11.91 -15.15 -19.74
N LEU A 292 10.90 -14.27 -19.71
CA LEU A 292 9.51 -14.66 -19.48
C LEU A 292 8.92 -15.46 -20.65
N ALA A 293 9.25 -15.10 -21.89
CA ALA A 293 8.84 -15.86 -23.07
C ALA A 293 9.44 -17.29 -23.06
N ASP A 294 10.72 -17.41 -22.71
CA ASP A 294 11.44 -18.69 -22.61
C ASP A 294 10.86 -19.58 -21.49
N ALA A 295 10.47 -18.99 -20.36
CA ALA A 295 9.84 -19.71 -19.25
C ALA A 295 8.38 -20.11 -19.54
N ILE A 296 7.62 -19.31 -20.28
CA ILE A 296 6.25 -19.63 -20.73
C ILE A 296 6.26 -20.73 -21.79
N ALA A 297 7.30 -20.79 -22.64
CA ALA A 297 7.47 -21.83 -23.64
C ALA A 297 7.66 -23.25 -23.07
N ILE A 298 7.85 -23.40 -21.75
CA ILE A 298 7.83 -24.68 -21.04
C ILE A 298 6.40 -24.89 -20.47
N PRO A 299 5.57 -25.78 -21.04
CA PRO A 299 4.18 -25.97 -20.61
C PRO A 299 4.10 -26.85 -19.34
N SER A 300 4.49 -26.28 -18.22
CA SER A 300 4.59 -26.92 -16.90
C SER A 300 3.22 -27.14 -16.23
N VAL A 301 2.30 -27.83 -16.90
CA VAL A 301 0.96 -28.13 -16.38
C VAL A 301 1.01 -29.27 -15.35
N SER A 302 0.90 -28.96 -14.06
CA SER A 302 1.03 -29.99 -12.99
C SER A 302 -0.15 -30.96 -12.93
N SER A 303 -1.34 -30.49 -13.31
CA SER A 303 -2.62 -31.22 -13.17
C SER A 303 -2.86 -32.29 -14.24
N GLN A 304 -1.93 -32.45 -15.19
CA GLN A 304 -2.00 -33.42 -16.28
C GLN A 304 -0.70 -34.24 -16.32
N LYS A 305 -0.81 -35.57 -16.19
CA LYS A 305 0.35 -36.49 -16.08
C LYS A 305 1.28 -36.43 -17.28
N GLU A 306 0.72 -36.11 -18.46
CA GLU A 306 1.42 -35.97 -19.74
C GLU A 306 2.47 -34.85 -19.70
N TYR A 307 2.22 -33.79 -18.92
CA TYR A 307 3.10 -32.63 -18.77
C TYR A 307 4.08 -32.74 -17.59
N ARG A 308 4.10 -33.87 -16.87
CA ARG A 308 5.06 -34.12 -15.78
C ARG A 308 6.53 -33.93 -16.21
N PRO A 309 6.98 -34.33 -17.42
CA PRO A 309 8.32 -34.00 -17.91
C PRO A 309 8.60 -32.49 -17.93
N GLU A 310 7.61 -31.67 -18.29
CA GLU A 310 7.77 -30.22 -18.40
C GLU A 310 7.72 -29.50 -17.05
N THR A 311 6.96 -30.01 -16.08
CA THR A 311 7.11 -29.58 -14.67
C THR A 311 8.49 -29.94 -14.08
N LEU A 312 9.15 -30.99 -14.57
CA LEU A 312 10.54 -31.31 -14.22
C LEU A 312 11.56 -30.46 -14.99
N ASN A 313 11.21 -29.99 -16.20
CA ASN A 313 12.08 -29.13 -17.01
C ASN A 313 12.06 -27.67 -16.53
N VAL A 314 10.89 -27.14 -16.13
CA VAL A 314 10.80 -25.76 -15.62
C VAL A 314 11.60 -25.59 -14.32
N VAL A 315 11.58 -26.58 -13.42
CA VAL A 315 12.38 -26.53 -12.18
C VAL A 315 13.89 -26.48 -12.51
N LYS A 316 14.36 -27.26 -13.47
CA LYS A 316 15.77 -27.22 -13.94
C LYS A 316 16.12 -25.89 -14.61
N HIS A 317 15.20 -25.32 -15.40
CA HIS A 317 15.38 -24.03 -16.06
C HIS A 317 15.56 -22.91 -15.03
N PHE A 318 14.68 -22.84 -14.02
CA PHE A 318 14.78 -21.84 -12.95
C PHE A 318 15.99 -22.09 -12.02
N GLN A 319 16.39 -23.35 -11.78
CA GLN A 319 17.64 -23.67 -11.10
C GLN A 319 18.85 -23.09 -11.87
N GLN A 320 18.98 -23.41 -13.16
CA GLN A 320 20.08 -22.90 -14.00
C GLN A 320 20.09 -21.37 -14.08
N LEU A 321 18.92 -20.75 -14.12
CA LEU A 321 18.79 -19.30 -14.13
C LEU A 321 19.25 -18.68 -12.79
N LEU A 322 18.84 -19.23 -11.65
CA LEU A 322 19.31 -18.82 -10.32
C LEU A 322 20.83 -19.01 -10.15
N GLU A 323 21.36 -20.16 -10.55
CA GLU A 323 22.79 -20.47 -10.54
C GLU A 323 23.59 -19.51 -11.44
N SER A 324 23.05 -19.10 -12.59
CA SER A 324 23.66 -18.06 -13.44
C SER A 324 23.76 -16.70 -12.76
N LYS A 325 22.85 -16.41 -11.81
CA LYS A 325 22.91 -15.23 -10.93
C LYS A 325 23.62 -15.52 -9.61
N GLY A 326 24.39 -16.60 -9.55
CA GLY A 326 25.22 -17.01 -8.40
C GLY A 326 24.43 -17.15 -7.11
N VAL A 327 23.23 -17.72 -7.22
CA VAL A 327 22.46 -18.31 -6.11
C VAL A 327 22.88 -19.78 -6.01
N GLU A 328 23.14 -20.26 -4.80
CA GLU A 328 23.44 -21.68 -4.54
C GLU A 328 22.12 -22.44 -4.37
N CYS A 329 21.93 -23.54 -5.10
CA CYS A 329 20.63 -24.24 -5.21
C CYS A 329 20.67 -25.70 -4.78
N GLU A 330 19.56 -26.20 -4.23
CA GLU A 330 19.31 -27.58 -3.84
C GLU A 330 17.92 -28.02 -4.32
N LEU A 331 17.81 -29.26 -4.83
CA LEU A 331 16.54 -29.86 -5.25
C LEU A 331 16.06 -30.88 -4.21
N HIS A 332 14.98 -30.58 -3.50
CA HIS A 332 14.39 -31.52 -2.56
C HIS A 332 13.34 -32.41 -3.25
N MET A 333 13.64 -33.70 -3.37
CA MET A 333 12.68 -34.69 -3.83
C MET A 333 11.58 -34.90 -2.77
N ILE A 334 10.32 -34.74 -3.16
CA ILE A 334 9.14 -34.78 -2.28
C ILE A 334 8.27 -36.04 -2.42
N GLY A 335 8.74 -37.05 -3.17
CA GLY A 335 8.09 -38.35 -3.34
C GLY A 335 7.47 -38.55 -4.73
N ASP A 336 6.53 -39.48 -4.82
CA ASP A 336 5.83 -39.86 -6.05
C ASP A 336 4.32 -39.62 -5.94
N GLU A 337 3.67 -39.33 -7.07
CA GLU A 337 2.22 -39.22 -7.18
C GLU A 337 1.64 -40.46 -7.88
N THR A 338 0.52 -40.97 -7.36
CA THR A 338 -0.22 -42.09 -7.97
C THR A 338 -1.51 -41.58 -8.62
N PHE A 339 -1.62 -41.75 -9.93
CA PHE A 339 -2.78 -41.34 -10.72
C PHE A 339 -3.93 -42.37 -10.65
N PRO A 340 -5.18 -41.99 -11.00
CA PRO A 340 -6.35 -42.89 -10.88
C PRO A 340 -6.29 -44.17 -11.72
N ASP A 341 -5.41 -44.23 -12.72
CA ASP A 341 -5.17 -45.43 -13.54
C ASP A 341 -4.05 -46.34 -12.98
N GLY A 342 -3.47 -46.00 -11.84
CA GLY A 342 -2.36 -46.70 -11.20
C GLY A 342 -0.97 -46.29 -11.69
N THR A 343 -0.85 -45.35 -12.63
CA THR A 343 0.45 -44.79 -13.03
C THR A 343 1.09 -44.08 -11.83
N GLN A 344 2.37 -44.34 -11.57
CA GLN A 344 3.17 -43.57 -10.61
C GLN A 344 4.22 -42.75 -11.35
N LEU A 345 4.33 -41.46 -11.00
CA LEU A 345 5.34 -40.55 -11.52
C LEU A 345 5.95 -39.76 -10.35
N PRO A 346 7.25 -39.43 -10.38
CA PRO A 346 7.83 -38.56 -9.37
C PRO A 346 7.12 -37.21 -9.32
N LEU A 347 6.99 -36.65 -8.13
CA LEU A 347 6.61 -35.26 -7.95
C LEU A 347 7.77 -34.35 -8.42
N PRO A 348 7.48 -33.17 -9.00
CA PRO A 348 8.51 -32.16 -9.25
C PRO A 348 9.24 -31.81 -7.95
N PRO A 349 10.59 -31.76 -7.93
CA PRO A 349 11.31 -31.38 -6.73
C PRO A 349 11.08 -29.92 -6.39
N VAL A 350 11.10 -29.61 -5.10
CA VAL A 350 11.07 -28.22 -4.62
C VAL A 350 12.49 -27.66 -4.72
N LEU A 351 12.62 -26.54 -5.44
CA LEU A 351 13.86 -25.81 -5.63
C LEU A 351 14.08 -24.85 -4.46
N CYS A 352 14.98 -25.24 -3.56
CA CYS A 352 15.50 -24.36 -2.54
C CYS A 352 16.74 -23.63 -3.08
N GLY A 353 16.90 -22.36 -2.76
CA GLY A 353 18.10 -21.60 -3.13
C GLY A 353 18.50 -20.59 -2.06
N TYR A 354 19.76 -20.18 -2.04
CA TYR A 354 20.25 -19.12 -1.14
C TYR A 354 21.32 -18.24 -1.79
N ILE A 355 21.34 -16.96 -1.41
CA ILE A 355 22.40 -16.02 -1.77
C ILE A 355 22.64 -15.03 -0.62
N GLY A 356 23.90 -14.98 -0.18
CA GLY A 356 24.32 -14.24 1.01
C GLY A 356 24.24 -15.08 2.30
N ASN A 357 25.26 -14.93 3.15
CA ASN A 357 25.42 -15.63 4.42
C ASN A 357 25.92 -14.68 5.54
N ASP A 358 25.70 -13.37 5.38
CA ASP A 358 26.16 -12.36 6.34
C ASP A 358 25.21 -12.33 7.53
N ILE A 359 25.67 -12.83 8.70
CA ILE A 359 24.90 -12.89 9.94
C ILE A 359 24.49 -11.51 10.50
N LYS A 360 25.02 -10.41 9.95
CA LYS A 360 24.58 -9.04 10.28
C LYS A 360 23.41 -8.57 9.42
N LYS A 361 23.09 -9.29 8.35
CA LYS A 361 21.95 -9.03 7.48
C LYS A 361 20.78 -9.92 7.88
N LYS A 362 19.58 -9.35 7.76
CA LYS A 362 18.33 -10.10 7.79
C LYS A 362 18.28 -11.13 6.67
N THR A 363 17.50 -12.19 6.86
CA THR A 363 17.21 -13.17 5.79
C THR A 363 15.74 -13.11 5.40
N LEU A 364 15.48 -12.78 4.13
CA LEU A 364 14.16 -12.93 3.53
C LEU A 364 14.09 -14.29 2.82
N CYS A 365 13.01 -15.04 3.03
CA CYS A 365 12.69 -16.19 2.18
C CYS A 365 11.55 -15.83 1.22
N ILE A 366 11.74 -16.10 -0.06
CA ILE A 366 10.79 -15.85 -1.13
C ILE A 366 10.16 -17.18 -1.52
N TYR A 367 8.84 -17.23 -1.66
CA TYR A 367 8.12 -18.34 -2.26
C TYR A 367 7.36 -17.89 -3.52
N GLY A 368 7.21 -18.85 -4.44
CA GLY A 368 6.41 -18.78 -5.66
C GLY A 368 6.33 -20.16 -6.31
N HIS A 369 5.64 -20.29 -7.45
CA HIS A 369 5.52 -21.57 -8.16
C HIS A 369 5.86 -21.48 -9.66
N LEU A 370 6.17 -22.63 -10.23
CA LEU A 370 6.65 -22.80 -11.60
C LEU A 370 5.70 -23.66 -12.46
N ASP A 371 4.75 -24.35 -11.84
CA ASP A 371 3.62 -24.97 -12.52
C ASP A 371 2.48 -23.98 -12.78
N VAL A 372 1.61 -24.34 -13.73
CA VAL A 372 0.55 -23.47 -14.27
C VAL A 372 -0.71 -24.28 -14.59
N GLN A 373 -1.89 -23.63 -14.58
CA GLN A 373 -3.13 -24.22 -15.09
C GLN A 373 -2.99 -24.69 -16.56
N PRO A 374 -3.79 -25.68 -17.01
CA PRO A 374 -3.96 -25.96 -18.43
C PRO A 374 -4.36 -24.73 -19.25
N ALA A 375 -4.02 -24.76 -20.53
CA ALA A 375 -4.54 -23.85 -21.53
C ALA A 375 -4.38 -24.46 -22.92
N LEU A 376 -5.45 -24.43 -23.72
CA LEU A 376 -5.47 -24.82 -25.12
C LEU A 376 -6.07 -23.67 -25.95
N LEU A 377 -5.61 -23.50 -27.20
CA LEU A 377 -6.14 -22.45 -28.09
C LEU A 377 -7.67 -22.50 -28.20
N GLN A 378 -8.21 -23.72 -28.30
CA GLN A 378 -9.65 -24.01 -28.41
C GLN A 378 -10.49 -23.58 -27.20
N ASP A 379 -9.87 -23.28 -26.04
CA ASP A 379 -10.59 -22.84 -24.85
C ASP A 379 -11.14 -21.40 -25.00
N GLY A 380 -10.69 -20.67 -26.03
CA GLY A 380 -11.05 -19.27 -26.30
C GLY A 380 -9.86 -18.29 -26.24
N TRP A 381 -8.64 -18.76 -26.50
CA TRP A 381 -7.46 -17.90 -26.56
C TRP A 381 -7.30 -17.25 -27.95
N ASN A 382 -6.86 -15.99 -27.96
CA ASN A 382 -6.54 -15.24 -29.18
C ASN A 382 -5.12 -15.53 -29.70
N THR A 383 -4.26 -16.13 -28.87
CA THR A 383 -2.86 -16.49 -29.16
C THR A 383 -2.54 -17.87 -28.60
N GLU A 384 -1.52 -18.54 -29.12
CA GLU A 384 -1.04 -19.83 -28.57
C GLU A 384 -0.64 -19.66 -27.09
N PRO A 385 -1.24 -20.39 -26.12
CA PRO A 385 -1.08 -20.07 -24.70
C PRO A 385 0.36 -20.16 -24.19
N PHE A 386 1.15 -21.10 -24.72
CA PHE A 386 2.56 -21.33 -24.35
C PHE A 386 3.54 -20.62 -25.29
N LYS A 387 3.13 -19.50 -25.89
CA LYS A 387 3.99 -18.63 -26.68
C LYS A 387 3.69 -17.17 -26.31
N LEU A 388 4.60 -16.53 -25.59
CA LEU A 388 4.40 -15.14 -25.18
C LEU A 388 4.22 -14.22 -26.40
N VAL A 389 3.21 -13.35 -26.33
CA VAL A 389 2.96 -12.29 -27.32
C VAL A 389 2.78 -10.97 -26.58
N GLU A 390 3.56 -9.95 -26.95
CA GLU A 390 3.31 -8.58 -26.49
C GLU A 390 2.32 -7.85 -27.40
N HIS A 391 1.27 -7.27 -26.83
CA HIS A 391 0.32 -6.38 -27.52
C HIS A 391 -0.10 -5.25 -26.58
N ASP A 392 -0.05 -3.99 -27.02
CA ASP A 392 -0.37 -2.78 -26.21
C ASP A 392 0.31 -2.73 -24.82
N GLY A 393 1.54 -3.26 -24.70
CA GLY A 393 2.26 -3.33 -23.42
C GLY A 393 1.74 -4.40 -22.46
N LYS A 394 0.91 -5.34 -22.94
CA LYS A 394 0.43 -6.53 -22.23
C LYS A 394 1.16 -7.76 -22.77
N LEU A 395 1.71 -8.58 -21.87
CA LEU A 395 2.47 -9.79 -22.19
C LEU A 395 1.55 -11.00 -22.00
N TYR A 396 0.94 -11.48 -23.08
CA TYR A 396 -0.04 -12.57 -23.09
C TYR A 396 0.65 -13.94 -23.09
N GLY A 397 0.19 -14.87 -22.24
CA GLY A 397 0.64 -16.26 -22.15
C GLY A 397 0.24 -16.92 -20.83
N ARG A 398 0.09 -18.26 -20.81
CA ARG A 398 -0.23 -19.01 -19.59
C ARG A 398 0.98 -19.01 -18.63
N GLY A 399 0.76 -18.53 -17.42
CA GLY A 399 1.79 -18.30 -16.40
C GLY A 399 2.54 -16.97 -16.55
N ALA A 400 2.05 -16.04 -17.37
CA ALA A 400 2.60 -14.69 -17.47
C ALA A 400 2.46 -13.90 -16.16
N SER A 401 1.35 -14.06 -15.44
CA SER A 401 1.17 -13.48 -14.10
C SER A 401 1.17 -14.52 -12.97
N ASP A 402 1.06 -15.80 -13.30
CA ASP A 402 0.60 -16.86 -12.39
C ASP A 402 1.49 -18.13 -12.52
N ASP A 403 2.69 -18.22 -11.94
CA ASP A 403 3.47 -17.24 -11.15
C ASP A 403 4.88 -17.01 -11.75
N LYS A 404 5.12 -17.44 -13.00
CA LYS A 404 6.46 -17.33 -13.64
C LYS A 404 6.91 -15.87 -13.79
N GLY A 405 5.97 -14.95 -14.06
CA GLY A 405 6.23 -13.50 -14.11
C GLY A 405 6.78 -12.94 -12.80
N PRO A 406 6.04 -13.05 -11.67
CA PRO A 406 6.53 -12.58 -10.38
C PRO A 406 7.79 -13.31 -9.88
N VAL A 407 7.93 -14.63 -10.10
CA VAL A 407 9.18 -15.35 -9.78
C VAL A 407 10.37 -14.78 -10.59
N LEU A 408 10.22 -14.58 -11.90
CA LEU A 408 11.27 -13.98 -12.72
C LEU A 408 11.57 -12.54 -12.30
N ALA A 409 10.58 -11.74 -11.87
CA ALA A 409 10.82 -10.39 -11.38
C ALA A 409 11.73 -10.34 -10.13
N TRP A 410 11.73 -11.38 -9.28
CA TRP A 410 12.74 -11.53 -8.22
C TRP A 410 14.14 -11.80 -8.78
N ILE A 411 14.24 -12.66 -9.79
CA ILE A 411 15.52 -13.02 -10.43
C ILE A 411 16.11 -11.82 -11.19
N ASN A 412 15.28 -11.04 -11.87
CA ASN A 412 15.65 -9.79 -12.56
C ASN A 412 16.19 -8.74 -11.58
N MET A 413 15.65 -8.69 -10.36
CA MET A 413 16.19 -7.83 -9.29
C MET A 413 17.59 -8.28 -8.87
N ILE A 414 17.83 -9.58 -8.65
CA ILE A 414 19.16 -10.12 -8.30
C ILE A 414 20.17 -9.84 -9.42
N ASP A 415 19.77 -10.07 -10.68
CA ASP A 415 20.54 -9.75 -11.87
C ASP A 415 20.97 -8.28 -11.92
N ALA A 416 20.04 -7.36 -11.66
CA ALA A 416 20.30 -5.92 -11.67
C ALA A 416 21.26 -5.48 -10.54
N PHE A 417 21.10 -6.00 -9.32
CA PHE A 417 22.07 -5.75 -8.22
C PHE A 417 23.48 -6.22 -8.61
N ARG A 418 23.62 -7.46 -9.09
CA ARG A 418 24.91 -8.04 -9.49
C ARG A 418 25.56 -7.30 -10.65
N SER A 419 24.80 -6.99 -11.70
CA SER A 419 25.29 -6.30 -12.89
C SER A 419 25.70 -4.85 -12.60
N CYS A 420 25.08 -4.20 -11.62
CA CYS A 420 25.53 -2.89 -11.12
C CYS A 420 26.72 -2.98 -10.14
N SER A 421 27.20 -4.18 -9.80
CA SER A 421 28.20 -4.43 -8.75
C SER A 421 27.78 -3.90 -7.36
N ILE A 422 26.47 -3.87 -7.09
CA ILE A 422 25.89 -3.41 -5.82
C ILE A 422 25.56 -4.64 -4.96
N PRO A 423 26.06 -4.74 -3.72
CA PRO A 423 25.76 -5.88 -2.85
C PRO A 423 24.29 -5.87 -2.44
N LEU A 424 23.66 -7.05 -2.39
CA LEU A 424 22.31 -7.21 -1.85
C LEU A 424 22.25 -6.71 -0.39
N PRO A 425 21.24 -5.91 0.00
CA PRO A 425 21.13 -5.33 1.33
C PRO A 425 20.76 -6.36 2.42
N ILE A 426 20.18 -7.49 2.02
CA ILE A 426 19.80 -8.62 2.88
C ILE A 426 20.33 -9.95 2.32
N ASN A 427 20.30 -11.02 3.11
CA ASN A 427 20.43 -12.38 2.58
C ASN A 427 19.07 -12.80 1.99
N LEU A 428 19.09 -13.60 0.91
CA LEU A 428 17.89 -14.15 0.29
C LEU A 428 17.92 -15.68 0.34
N LYS A 429 16.75 -16.27 0.60
CA LYS A 429 16.45 -17.69 0.40
C LYS A 429 15.24 -17.81 -0.51
N PHE A 430 15.13 -18.92 -1.24
CA PHE A 430 14.05 -19.21 -2.18
C PHE A 430 13.47 -20.59 -1.88
N ILE A 431 12.15 -20.73 -2.05
CA ILE A 431 11.43 -22.01 -2.09
C ILE A 431 10.47 -21.93 -3.27
N PHE A 432 10.84 -22.53 -4.39
CA PHE A 432 9.99 -22.60 -5.59
C PHE A 432 9.50 -24.03 -5.81
N GLU A 433 8.19 -24.22 -5.89
CA GLU A 433 7.58 -25.52 -6.22
C GLU A 433 7.06 -25.57 -7.66
N ALA A 434 6.57 -26.74 -8.07
CA ALA A 434 5.83 -26.92 -9.32
C ALA A 434 4.61 -27.85 -9.12
N MET A 435 3.87 -27.63 -8.04
CA MET A 435 2.63 -28.34 -7.69
C MET A 435 1.55 -27.44 -7.02
N GLU A 436 1.63 -26.09 -7.02
CA GLU A 436 0.64 -25.23 -6.30
C GLU A 436 -0.77 -25.48 -6.83
N GLU A 437 -0.92 -25.36 -8.15
CA GLU A 437 -2.15 -25.59 -8.91
C GLU A 437 -2.69 -27.02 -8.68
N SER A 438 -1.77 -27.95 -8.42
CA SER A 438 -2.02 -29.34 -8.05
C SER A 438 -2.10 -29.61 -6.54
N GLY A 439 -2.10 -28.57 -5.70
CA GLY A 439 -2.44 -28.56 -4.27
C GLY A 439 -1.25 -28.60 -3.32
N SER A 440 -0.07 -28.15 -3.74
CA SER A 440 1.19 -28.14 -2.99
C SER A 440 1.54 -29.50 -2.34
N VAL A 441 1.32 -30.58 -3.09
CA VAL A 441 1.48 -31.97 -2.59
C VAL A 441 2.92 -32.19 -2.14
N GLY A 442 3.12 -32.55 -0.87
CA GLY A 442 4.44 -32.80 -0.28
C GLY A 442 5.18 -31.58 0.26
N LEU A 443 4.88 -30.36 -0.22
CA LEU A 443 5.57 -29.12 0.22
C LEU A 443 5.36 -28.85 1.72
N HIS A 444 4.17 -29.11 2.25
CA HIS A 444 3.88 -28.91 3.67
C HIS A 444 4.81 -29.75 4.57
N GLN A 445 4.99 -31.03 4.24
CA GLN A 445 5.90 -31.94 4.94
C GLN A 445 7.36 -31.49 4.81
N LEU A 446 7.77 -31.02 3.62
CA LEU A 446 9.11 -30.48 3.40
C LEU A 446 9.38 -29.26 4.30
N ILE A 447 8.45 -28.29 4.35
CA ILE A 447 8.61 -27.07 5.18
C ILE A 447 8.80 -27.41 6.66
N TYR A 448 8.06 -28.40 7.20
CA TYR A 448 8.27 -28.88 8.56
C TYR A 448 9.68 -29.50 8.76
N SER A 449 10.19 -30.26 7.78
CA SER A 449 11.54 -30.83 7.84
C SER A 449 12.67 -29.79 7.69
N LEU A 450 12.41 -28.71 6.95
CA LEU A 450 13.36 -27.61 6.71
C LEU A 450 13.36 -26.55 7.83
N LYS A 451 12.39 -26.60 8.75
CA LYS A 451 12.18 -25.63 9.85
C LYS A 451 13.47 -25.27 10.58
N ASP A 452 14.16 -26.28 11.12
CA ASP A 452 15.32 -26.11 12.01
C ASP A 452 16.65 -26.18 11.24
N THR A 453 16.62 -26.23 9.91
CA THR A 453 17.79 -26.33 9.01
C THR A 453 17.85 -25.16 8.02
N PHE A 454 17.16 -25.23 6.88
CA PHE A 454 17.15 -24.21 5.84
C PHE A 454 16.38 -22.94 6.28
N LEU A 455 15.28 -23.10 7.02
CA LEU A 455 14.42 -22.00 7.45
C LEU A 455 14.85 -21.32 8.75
N LYS A 456 15.76 -21.91 9.52
CA LYS A 456 16.10 -21.48 10.90
C LYS A 456 16.52 -20.00 11.01
N ASP A 457 17.24 -19.49 10.00
CA ASP A 457 17.79 -18.13 9.97
C ASP A 457 16.88 -17.11 9.26
N VAL A 458 15.68 -17.51 8.81
CA VAL A 458 14.74 -16.65 8.07
C VAL A 458 14.05 -15.69 9.04
N ASP A 459 13.98 -14.40 8.71
CA ASP A 459 13.29 -13.37 9.49
C ASP A 459 11.91 -13.02 8.97
N TYR A 460 11.73 -13.09 7.65
CA TYR A 460 10.52 -12.69 6.95
C TYR A 460 10.29 -13.61 5.75
N PHE A 461 9.02 -13.74 5.36
CA PHE A 461 8.60 -14.40 4.12
C PHE A 461 7.89 -13.40 3.21
N CYS A 462 8.11 -13.50 1.91
CA CYS A 462 7.40 -12.75 0.87
C CYS A 462 6.96 -13.66 -0.26
N ILE A 463 5.75 -13.43 -0.76
CA ILE A 463 5.12 -14.15 -1.88
C ILE A 463 4.55 -13.08 -2.83
N SER A 464 4.60 -13.31 -4.14
CA SER A 464 4.14 -12.33 -5.14
C SER A 464 3.07 -12.85 -6.12
N ASP A 465 2.65 -14.10 -5.92
CA ASP A 465 1.40 -14.70 -6.41
C ASP A 465 0.21 -13.99 -5.73
N SER A 466 -0.28 -12.89 -6.32
CA SER A 466 -1.46 -12.12 -5.92
C SER A 466 -1.65 -10.93 -6.88
N TYR A 467 -2.86 -10.39 -6.92
CA TYR A 467 -3.30 -9.39 -7.89
C TYR A 467 -3.65 -8.06 -7.22
N TRP A 468 -3.51 -6.96 -7.94
CA TRP A 468 -4.13 -5.70 -7.54
C TRP A 468 -5.65 -5.79 -7.67
N LEU A 469 -6.36 -5.08 -6.80
CA LEU A 469 -7.82 -5.06 -6.79
C LEU A 469 -8.43 -4.32 -7.99
N GLY A 470 -7.66 -3.40 -8.58
CA GLY A 470 -7.98 -2.66 -9.79
C GLY A 470 -6.71 -2.46 -10.66
N GLN A 471 -6.82 -1.62 -11.69
CA GLN A 471 -5.71 -1.31 -12.60
C GLN A 471 -4.97 0.01 -12.24
N SER A 472 -5.63 0.87 -11.44
CA SER A 472 -5.17 2.21 -11.04
C SER A 472 -4.10 2.20 -9.95
N ARG A 473 -4.29 1.35 -8.93
CA ARG A 473 -3.64 1.47 -7.64
C ARG A 473 -3.04 0.15 -7.18
N PRO A 474 -1.74 0.11 -6.83
CA PRO A 474 -1.12 -1.06 -6.25
C PRO A 474 -1.78 -1.49 -4.95
N CYS A 475 -1.74 -2.79 -4.69
CA CYS A 475 -2.26 -3.38 -3.47
C CYS A 475 -1.16 -4.04 -2.65
N LEU A 476 -1.47 -4.36 -1.41
CA LEU A 476 -0.58 -5.11 -0.53
C LEU A 476 -1.47 -6.02 0.33
N SER A 477 -1.40 -7.32 0.02
CA SER A 477 -2.39 -8.30 0.46
C SER A 477 -2.02 -8.87 1.83
N TYR A 478 -2.97 -8.83 2.77
CA TYR A 478 -2.75 -9.24 4.18
C TYR A 478 -3.61 -10.43 4.62
N GLY A 479 -4.33 -11.08 3.70
CA GLY A 479 -5.12 -12.24 4.04
C GLY A 479 -5.76 -12.92 2.85
N LEU A 480 -5.89 -14.23 2.92
CA LEU A 480 -6.48 -15.11 1.91
C LEU A 480 -7.70 -15.81 2.49
N ARG A 481 -8.58 -16.28 1.61
CA ARG A 481 -9.59 -17.27 2.00
C ARG A 481 -8.94 -18.65 2.05
N GLY A 482 -9.49 -19.54 2.87
CA GLY A 482 -9.21 -20.97 2.73
C GLY A 482 -10.04 -21.56 1.59
N ASN A 483 -9.94 -22.86 1.36
CA ASN A 483 -10.79 -23.57 0.41
C ASN A 483 -11.09 -24.99 0.94
N THR A 484 -12.23 -25.55 0.58
CA THR A 484 -12.52 -26.98 0.76
C THR A 484 -13.25 -27.47 -0.48
N TYR A 485 -12.62 -28.40 -1.21
CA TYR A 485 -13.13 -28.93 -2.47
C TYR A 485 -13.84 -30.27 -2.24
N PHE A 486 -15.03 -30.41 -2.80
CA PHE A 486 -15.89 -31.58 -2.63
C PHE A 486 -16.21 -32.26 -3.97
N TYR A 487 -16.20 -33.58 -3.93
CA TYR A 487 -16.76 -34.47 -4.94
C TYR A 487 -18.02 -35.13 -4.37
N LEU A 488 -19.17 -34.88 -5.01
CA LEU A 488 -20.45 -35.51 -4.71
C LEU A 488 -20.73 -36.55 -5.79
N GLN A 489 -20.54 -37.82 -5.46
CA GLN A 489 -20.72 -38.94 -6.38
C GLN A 489 -22.13 -39.54 -6.23
N VAL A 490 -22.79 -39.84 -7.35
CA VAL A 490 -24.01 -40.66 -7.39
C VAL A 490 -23.85 -41.77 -8.42
N GLU A 491 -24.25 -43.00 -8.08
CA GLU A 491 -24.21 -44.20 -8.95
C GLU A 491 -25.59 -44.89 -8.96
N CYS A 492 -26.16 -45.11 -10.14
CA CYS A 492 -27.46 -45.79 -10.34
C CYS A 492 -27.36 -47.13 -11.08
N ALA A 493 -26.30 -47.34 -11.88
CA ALA A 493 -26.19 -48.50 -12.77
C ALA A 493 -24.75 -49.00 -12.92
N LYS A 494 -24.59 -50.20 -13.48
CA LYS A 494 -23.27 -50.82 -13.76
C LYS A 494 -22.65 -50.40 -15.09
N LYS A 495 -23.39 -49.68 -15.93
CA LYS A 495 -23.01 -49.19 -17.26
C LYS A 495 -24.03 -48.14 -17.70
N ASP A 496 -23.62 -47.26 -18.61
CA ASP A 496 -24.53 -46.26 -19.21
C ASP A 496 -25.73 -46.92 -19.89
N LEU A 497 -26.88 -46.26 -19.83
CA LEU A 497 -28.15 -46.78 -20.33
C LEU A 497 -28.68 -45.89 -21.47
N HIS A 498 -29.31 -46.50 -22.48
CA HIS A 498 -29.98 -45.76 -23.56
C HIS A 498 -31.25 -45.10 -23.04
N SER A 499 -31.32 -43.76 -23.03
CA SER A 499 -32.38 -43.04 -22.31
C SER A 499 -33.79 -43.35 -22.83
N GLY A 500 -33.96 -43.54 -24.14
CA GLY A 500 -35.25 -43.95 -24.73
C GLY A 500 -35.67 -45.40 -24.47
N VAL A 501 -34.85 -46.22 -23.80
CA VAL A 501 -35.17 -47.63 -23.45
C VAL A 501 -35.34 -47.83 -21.94
N TYR A 502 -34.63 -47.04 -21.12
CA TYR A 502 -34.64 -47.16 -19.65
C TYR A 502 -35.26 -45.95 -18.93
N GLY A 503 -35.46 -44.82 -19.61
CA GLY A 503 -36.02 -43.59 -19.04
C GLY A 503 -37.43 -43.80 -18.51
N GLY A 504 -37.70 -43.25 -17.33
CA GLY A 504 -38.95 -43.46 -16.59
C GLY A 504 -39.08 -44.83 -15.90
N ALA A 505 -38.13 -45.76 -16.11
CA ALA A 505 -38.11 -47.08 -15.45
C ALA A 505 -36.99 -47.23 -14.40
N VAL A 506 -36.04 -46.28 -14.34
CA VAL A 506 -34.91 -46.27 -13.39
C VAL A 506 -34.80 -44.92 -12.66
N HIS A 507 -34.19 -44.92 -11.47
CA HIS A 507 -33.81 -43.67 -10.79
C HIS A 507 -32.48 -43.19 -11.37
N GLU A 508 -32.47 -42.04 -12.04
CA GLU A 508 -31.31 -41.57 -12.79
C GLU A 508 -30.32 -40.82 -11.89
N ALA A 509 -29.04 -41.21 -11.89
CA ALA A 509 -28.02 -40.59 -11.04
C ALA A 509 -27.85 -39.08 -11.30
N MET A 510 -28.11 -38.62 -12.53
CA MET A 510 -28.17 -37.20 -12.88
C MET A 510 -29.32 -36.45 -12.18
N THR A 511 -30.50 -37.06 -12.03
CA THR A 511 -31.65 -36.43 -11.37
C THR A 511 -31.35 -36.17 -9.90
N ASP A 512 -30.83 -37.18 -9.20
CA ASP A 512 -30.42 -37.05 -7.79
C ASP A 512 -29.30 -36.03 -7.63
N LEU A 513 -28.27 -36.08 -8.50
CA LEU A 513 -27.12 -35.16 -8.42
C LEU A 513 -27.54 -33.70 -8.66
N ILE A 514 -28.36 -33.43 -9.69
CA ILE A 514 -28.86 -32.08 -9.98
C ILE A 514 -29.72 -31.56 -8.82
N HIS A 515 -30.57 -32.40 -8.22
CA HIS A 515 -31.31 -32.02 -7.02
C HIS A 515 -30.35 -31.61 -5.90
N LEU A 516 -29.44 -32.50 -5.48
CA LEU A 516 -28.50 -32.21 -4.40
C LEU A 516 -27.65 -30.95 -4.64
N MET A 517 -27.14 -30.76 -5.86
CA MET A 517 -26.32 -29.59 -6.20
C MET A 517 -27.13 -28.28 -6.19
N SER A 518 -28.40 -28.30 -6.64
CA SER A 518 -29.30 -27.13 -6.55
C SER A 518 -29.69 -26.73 -5.12
N ARG A 519 -29.41 -27.59 -4.13
CA ARG A 519 -29.68 -27.34 -2.70
C ARG A 519 -28.47 -26.79 -1.93
N LEU A 520 -27.32 -26.61 -2.59
CA LEU A 520 -26.12 -26.05 -1.97
C LEU A 520 -26.21 -24.53 -1.72
N THR A 521 -26.91 -23.80 -2.60
CA THR A 521 -27.07 -22.34 -2.53
C THR A 521 -28.46 -21.90 -3.02
N ASP A 522 -28.98 -20.79 -2.49
CA ASP A 522 -30.19 -20.15 -3.01
C ASP A 522 -29.94 -19.33 -4.30
N GLU A 523 -31.00 -18.75 -4.86
CA GLU A 523 -30.97 -17.93 -6.09
C GLU A 523 -30.20 -16.61 -5.91
N SER A 524 -29.93 -16.22 -4.67
CA SER A 524 -29.06 -15.09 -4.30
C SER A 524 -27.61 -15.51 -4.05
N GLY A 525 -27.29 -16.81 -4.15
CA GLY A 525 -25.96 -17.39 -3.90
C GLY A 525 -25.59 -17.49 -2.42
N ASN A 526 -26.55 -17.44 -1.49
CA ASN A 526 -26.31 -17.70 -0.07
C ASN A 526 -26.15 -19.21 0.16
N ILE A 527 -25.22 -19.62 1.02
CA ILE A 527 -24.98 -21.04 1.31
C ILE A 527 -26.12 -21.58 2.19
N LEU A 528 -26.81 -22.63 1.72
CA LEU A 528 -27.97 -23.22 2.41
C LEU A 528 -27.59 -24.26 3.47
N ILE A 529 -26.34 -24.72 3.46
CA ILE A 529 -25.79 -25.76 4.35
C ILE A 529 -25.80 -25.25 5.80
N PRO A 530 -26.51 -25.92 6.74
CA PRO A 530 -26.56 -25.51 8.14
C PRO A 530 -25.18 -25.43 8.80
N GLY A 531 -25.03 -24.49 9.72
CA GLY A 531 -23.82 -24.32 10.54
C GLY A 531 -22.59 -23.74 9.83
N VAL A 532 -22.60 -23.55 8.50
CA VAL A 532 -21.45 -22.97 7.78
C VAL A 532 -21.17 -21.52 8.20
N LEU A 533 -22.22 -20.75 8.50
CA LEU A 533 -22.11 -19.32 8.85
C LEU A 533 -21.88 -19.04 10.35
N GLU A 534 -22.00 -20.02 11.23
CA GLU A 534 -21.92 -19.81 12.70
C GLU A 534 -20.56 -19.27 13.15
N ASN A 535 -19.48 -19.82 12.60
CA ASN A 535 -18.11 -19.44 12.95
C ASN A 535 -17.63 -18.17 12.21
N VAL A 536 -18.47 -17.56 11.36
CA VAL A 536 -18.10 -16.40 10.55
C VAL A 536 -18.19 -15.12 11.40
N LYS A 537 -17.04 -14.49 11.69
CA LYS A 537 -16.95 -13.29 12.55
C LYS A 537 -17.98 -12.20 12.19
N PRO A 538 -18.58 -11.46 13.15
CA PRO A 538 -19.48 -10.34 12.85
C PRO A 538 -18.82 -9.27 11.95
N PHE A 539 -19.59 -8.61 11.09
CA PHE A 539 -19.08 -7.56 10.19
C PHE A 539 -19.17 -6.18 10.85
N THR A 540 -18.04 -5.71 11.38
CA THR A 540 -17.97 -4.52 12.23
C THR A 540 -18.06 -3.20 11.45
N THR A 541 -18.45 -2.13 12.13
CA THR A 541 -18.47 -0.77 11.57
C THR A 541 -17.08 -0.33 11.09
N ASN A 542 -16.02 -0.72 11.81
CA ASN A 542 -14.64 -0.34 11.46
C ASN A 542 -14.17 -1.05 10.18
N GLU A 543 -14.51 -2.33 9.99
CA GLU A 543 -14.25 -3.03 8.70
C GLU A 543 -15.05 -2.39 7.56
N ARG A 544 -16.32 -2.00 7.79
CA ARG A 544 -17.13 -1.31 6.77
C ARG A 544 -16.50 0.02 6.34
N ILE A 545 -16.02 0.82 7.28
CA ILE A 545 -15.32 2.08 7.01
C ILE A 545 -14.01 1.83 6.25
N ALA A 546 -13.22 0.83 6.65
CA ALA A 546 -11.98 0.47 5.95
C ALA A 546 -12.24 0.10 4.47
N LEU A 547 -13.31 -0.64 4.18
CA LEU A 547 -13.71 -0.98 2.81
C LEU A 547 -14.27 0.21 1.99
N GLN A 548 -14.73 1.28 2.64
CA GLN A 548 -15.13 2.50 1.93
C GLN A 548 -13.91 3.27 1.36
N SER A 549 -12.77 3.25 2.05
CA SER A 549 -11.53 3.93 1.64
C SER A 549 -10.71 3.23 0.54
N ILE A 550 -11.03 1.97 0.21
CA ILE A 550 -10.33 1.21 -0.84
C ILE A 550 -10.67 1.75 -2.23
N ASP A 551 -9.68 1.85 -3.12
CA ASP A 551 -9.87 2.16 -4.54
C ASP A 551 -10.42 0.94 -5.29
N PHE A 552 -11.68 1.03 -5.70
CA PHE A 552 -12.40 0.01 -6.47
C PHE A 552 -13.62 0.67 -7.12
N ASP A 553 -13.75 0.50 -8.44
CA ASP A 553 -14.87 1.00 -9.24
C ASP A 553 -15.78 -0.20 -9.59
N GLU A 554 -17.00 -0.21 -9.03
CA GLU A 554 -17.99 -1.27 -9.25
C GLU A 554 -18.42 -1.38 -10.73
N LYS A 555 -18.38 -0.29 -11.49
CA LYS A 555 -18.66 -0.28 -12.92
C LYS A 555 -17.49 -0.87 -13.69
N ALA A 556 -16.27 -0.39 -13.46
CA ALA A 556 -15.10 -0.87 -14.20
C ALA A 556 -14.88 -2.38 -14.00
N TYR A 557 -15.02 -2.88 -12.77
CA TYR A 557 -14.96 -4.31 -12.46
C TYR A 557 -16.06 -5.13 -13.14
N ARG A 558 -17.29 -4.59 -13.23
CA ARG A 558 -18.41 -5.27 -13.90
C ARG A 558 -18.24 -5.31 -15.42
N ASP A 559 -17.80 -4.19 -15.99
CA ASP A 559 -17.66 -4.01 -17.44
C ASP A 559 -16.43 -4.79 -17.98
N GLU A 560 -15.40 -5.01 -17.16
CA GLU A 560 -14.23 -5.85 -17.46
C GLU A 560 -14.59 -7.35 -17.51
N ILE A 561 -15.28 -7.88 -16.50
CA ILE A 561 -15.79 -9.28 -16.52
C ILE A 561 -17.00 -9.48 -17.45
N GLY A 562 -17.44 -8.45 -18.18
CA GLY A 562 -18.49 -8.53 -19.21
C GLY A 562 -19.91 -8.85 -18.71
N THR A 563 -20.21 -8.71 -17.41
CA THR A 563 -21.52 -9.09 -16.86
C THR A 563 -22.53 -7.95 -16.84
N SER A 564 -23.83 -8.26 -17.01
CA SER A 564 -24.89 -7.24 -16.94
C SER A 564 -25.18 -6.76 -15.51
N ARG A 565 -24.88 -7.56 -14.48
CA ARG A 565 -25.04 -7.19 -13.07
C ARG A 565 -24.12 -7.99 -12.14
N LEU A 566 -23.71 -7.35 -11.06
CA LEU A 566 -23.06 -8.00 -9.92
C LEU A 566 -24.12 -8.48 -8.91
N ARG A 567 -23.74 -9.39 -8.00
CA ARG A 567 -24.60 -9.87 -6.90
C ARG A 567 -24.95 -8.78 -5.89
N PHE A 568 -24.07 -7.80 -5.72
CA PHE A 568 -24.23 -6.64 -4.85
C PHE A 568 -23.97 -5.36 -5.65
N ASN A 569 -24.63 -4.27 -5.28
CA ASN A 569 -24.62 -3.00 -6.00
C ASN A 569 -23.77 -1.91 -5.32
N ASP A 570 -23.01 -2.25 -4.27
CA ASP A 570 -22.11 -1.36 -3.55
C ASP A 570 -20.75 -2.01 -3.27
N LYS A 571 -19.67 -1.23 -3.37
CA LYS A 571 -18.29 -1.62 -3.08
C LYS A 571 -18.13 -2.38 -1.77
N VAL A 572 -18.77 -1.92 -0.69
CA VAL A 572 -18.55 -2.48 0.66
C VAL A 572 -19.02 -3.92 0.73
N ASN A 573 -20.22 -4.23 0.21
CA ASN A 573 -20.70 -5.61 0.18
C ASN A 573 -20.01 -6.45 -0.92
N ILE A 574 -19.62 -5.88 -2.07
CA ILE A 574 -18.82 -6.61 -3.08
C ILE A 574 -17.50 -7.08 -2.49
N LEU A 575 -16.71 -6.17 -1.91
CA LEU A 575 -15.41 -6.50 -1.32
C LEU A 575 -15.57 -7.42 -0.09
N ALA A 576 -16.59 -7.20 0.74
CA ALA A 576 -16.87 -8.10 1.87
C ALA A 576 -17.15 -9.54 1.40
N HIS A 577 -17.94 -9.75 0.34
CA HIS A 577 -18.23 -11.11 -0.14
C HIS A 577 -17.09 -11.73 -0.97
N ARG A 578 -16.19 -10.92 -1.54
CA ARG A 578 -14.90 -11.40 -2.09
C ARG A 578 -13.94 -11.84 -0.99
N TRP A 579 -13.88 -11.15 0.15
CA TRP A 579 -12.77 -11.29 1.11
C TRP A 579 -13.14 -11.92 2.46
N ARG A 580 -14.28 -11.54 3.05
CA ARG A 580 -14.58 -11.76 4.48
C ARG A 580 -15.80 -12.64 4.76
N PHE A 581 -16.64 -12.91 3.76
CA PHE A 581 -17.69 -13.95 3.83
C PHE A 581 -17.28 -15.18 3.00
N PRO A 582 -17.73 -16.39 3.41
CA PRO A 582 -17.52 -17.59 2.61
C PRO A 582 -18.38 -17.53 1.34
N CYS A 583 -17.96 -18.24 0.29
CA CYS A 583 -18.77 -18.46 -0.90
C CYS A 583 -18.65 -19.91 -1.36
N LEU A 584 -19.71 -20.43 -1.98
CA LEU A 584 -19.75 -21.75 -2.61
C LEU A 584 -19.80 -21.55 -4.12
N SER A 585 -18.99 -22.30 -4.86
CA SER A 585 -19.01 -22.34 -6.32
C SER A 585 -19.20 -23.78 -6.80
N ILE A 586 -20.10 -23.97 -7.76
CA ILE A 586 -20.27 -25.22 -8.50
C ILE A 586 -19.38 -25.14 -9.75
N HIS A 587 -18.59 -26.20 -9.99
CA HIS A 587 -17.54 -26.23 -11.01
C HIS A 587 -17.89 -27.11 -12.22
N GLY A 588 -18.76 -28.11 -12.05
CA GLY A 588 -19.21 -28.99 -13.14
C GLY A 588 -19.62 -30.38 -12.67
N ILE A 589 -19.85 -31.28 -13.65
CA ILE A 589 -20.21 -32.69 -13.43
C ILE A 589 -19.32 -33.58 -14.31
N GLU A 590 -18.62 -34.52 -13.69
CA GLU A 590 -17.85 -35.57 -14.36
C GLU A 590 -18.72 -36.84 -14.55
N GLY A 591 -18.45 -37.62 -15.60
CA GLY A 591 -19.17 -38.85 -15.94
C GLY A 591 -20.44 -38.64 -16.79
N ALA A 592 -20.90 -37.41 -16.92
CA ALA A 592 -22.01 -37.02 -17.80
C ALA A 592 -21.54 -36.75 -19.24
N PHE A 593 -22.49 -36.56 -20.16
CA PHE A 593 -22.20 -36.05 -21.51
C PHE A 593 -22.02 -34.53 -21.47
N ALA A 594 -20.83 -34.05 -21.81
CA ALA A 594 -20.47 -32.63 -21.83
C ALA A 594 -19.98 -32.12 -23.20
N ASP A 595 -19.80 -33.02 -24.17
CA ASP A 595 -19.34 -32.65 -25.51
C ASP A 595 -20.43 -31.94 -26.34
N PRO A 596 -20.07 -31.17 -27.39
CA PRO A 596 -21.06 -30.58 -28.28
C PRO A 596 -21.96 -31.61 -28.99
N GLY A 597 -23.25 -31.30 -29.11
CA GLY A 597 -24.24 -32.11 -29.83
C GLY A 597 -25.29 -32.72 -28.89
N SER A 598 -25.68 -33.97 -29.16
CA SER A 598 -26.76 -34.66 -28.43
C SER A 598 -26.50 -36.15 -28.28
N LYS A 599 -26.56 -36.66 -27.04
CA LYS A 599 -26.37 -38.09 -26.72
C LYS A 599 -27.51 -38.58 -25.83
N THR A 600 -28.31 -39.53 -26.32
CA THR A 600 -29.49 -40.07 -25.61
C THR A 600 -29.09 -41.13 -24.58
N VAL A 601 -28.40 -40.68 -23.53
CA VAL A 601 -27.79 -41.53 -22.48
C VAL A 601 -28.25 -41.13 -21.09
N ILE A 602 -28.45 -42.12 -20.22
CA ILE A 602 -28.49 -41.96 -18.77
C ILE A 602 -27.10 -42.38 -18.24
N PRO A 603 -26.29 -41.44 -17.72
CA PRO A 603 -25.01 -41.76 -17.11
C PRO A 603 -25.19 -42.69 -15.90
N HIS A 604 -24.38 -43.75 -15.83
CA HIS A 604 -24.49 -44.75 -14.76
C HIS A 604 -23.95 -44.28 -13.41
N LYS A 605 -22.98 -43.36 -13.48
CA LYS A 605 -22.26 -42.75 -12.36
C LYS A 605 -21.87 -41.34 -12.77
N VAL A 606 -22.06 -40.39 -11.85
CA VAL A 606 -21.71 -38.98 -12.04
C VAL A 606 -21.08 -38.41 -10.78
N ILE A 607 -20.19 -37.43 -10.94
CA ILE A 607 -19.51 -36.75 -9.84
C ILE A 607 -19.66 -35.24 -10.00
N GLY A 608 -20.51 -34.64 -9.18
CA GLY A 608 -20.65 -33.19 -9.07
C GLY A 608 -19.46 -32.59 -8.32
N LYS A 609 -18.92 -31.49 -8.85
CA LYS A 609 -17.75 -30.80 -8.31
C LYS A 609 -18.15 -29.42 -7.80
N PHE A 610 -17.84 -29.13 -6.53
CA PHE A 610 -18.06 -27.82 -5.94
C PHE A 610 -17.01 -27.54 -4.86
N SER A 611 -16.82 -26.27 -4.48
CA SER A 611 -15.96 -25.93 -3.34
C SER A 611 -16.48 -24.74 -2.53
N ILE A 612 -16.08 -24.68 -1.27
CA ILE A 612 -16.40 -23.57 -0.35
C ILE A 612 -15.11 -22.83 -0.02
N ARG A 613 -15.04 -21.54 -0.36
CA ARG A 613 -13.95 -20.66 0.10
C ARG A 613 -14.20 -20.27 1.55
N LEU A 614 -13.25 -20.56 2.43
CA LEU A 614 -13.36 -20.40 3.88
C LEU A 614 -12.86 -19.02 4.35
N VAL A 615 -13.36 -18.55 5.49
CA VAL A 615 -12.96 -17.27 6.11
C VAL A 615 -12.59 -17.46 7.58
N PRO A 616 -11.83 -16.53 8.21
CA PRO A 616 -11.23 -16.75 9.53
C PRO A 616 -12.21 -17.25 10.60
N ASN A 617 -11.73 -18.21 11.39
CA ASN A 617 -12.46 -19.06 12.35
C ASN A 617 -13.25 -20.25 11.76
N GLN A 618 -13.36 -20.41 10.44
CA GLN A 618 -13.86 -21.68 9.86
C GLN A 618 -12.75 -22.73 9.75
N ASP A 619 -13.07 -23.97 10.15
CA ASP A 619 -12.18 -25.13 10.04
C ASP A 619 -12.62 -26.06 8.88
N PRO A 620 -11.70 -26.57 8.03
CA PRO A 620 -12.07 -27.43 6.91
C PRO A 620 -12.78 -28.73 7.28
N ASP A 621 -12.49 -29.33 8.43
CA ASP A 621 -13.06 -30.62 8.82
C ASP A 621 -14.43 -30.45 9.51
N ASP A 622 -14.65 -29.37 10.29
CA ASP A 622 -16.00 -28.93 10.71
C ASP A 622 -16.92 -28.71 9.49
N ILE A 623 -16.42 -27.97 8.49
CA ILE A 623 -17.15 -27.72 7.24
C ILE A 623 -17.37 -29.03 6.46
N THR A 624 -16.42 -29.96 6.45
CA THR A 624 -16.57 -31.27 5.81
C THR A 624 -17.70 -32.09 6.44
N VAL A 625 -17.78 -32.13 7.78
CA VAL A 625 -18.86 -32.81 8.51
C VAL A 625 -20.22 -32.16 8.21
N LYS A 626 -20.31 -30.83 8.27
CA LYS A 626 -21.55 -30.07 7.98
C LYS A 626 -22.06 -30.31 6.56
N VAL A 627 -21.17 -30.23 5.56
CA VAL A 627 -21.49 -30.50 4.15
C VAL A 627 -21.95 -31.96 3.94
N THR A 628 -21.24 -32.92 4.53
CA THR A 628 -21.54 -34.36 4.38
C THR A 628 -22.88 -34.72 5.02
N ASN A 629 -23.16 -34.23 6.23
CA ASN A 629 -24.43 -34.47 6.92
C ASN A 629 -25.61 -33.87 6.14
N TYR A 630 -25.48 -32.62 5.69
CA TYR A 630 -26.53 -31.95 4.91
C TYR A 630 -26.85 -32.69 3.60
N LEU A 631 -25.83 -33.12 2.85
CA LEU A 631 -26.04 -33.86 1.60
C LEU A 631 -26.64 -35.25 1.84
N ASN A 632 -26.28 -35.94 2.93
CA ASN A 632 -26.93 -37.18 3.33
C ASN A 632 -28.42 -36.95 3.68
N GLU A 633 -28.74 -35.88 4.40
CA GLU A 633 -30.12 -35.52 4.75
C GLU A 633 -30.98 -35.16 3.52
N GLU A 634 -30.46 -34.37 2.59
CA GLU A 634 -31.17 -34.06 1.33
C GLU A 634 -31.31 -35.31 0.46
N PHE A 635 -30.32 -36.20 0.41
CA PHE A 635 -30.41 -37.45 -0.36
C PHE A 635 -31.44 -38.43 0.22
N MET A 636 -31.54 -38.56 1.54
CA MET A 636 -32.60 -39.37 2.17
C MET A 636 -34.01 -38.88 1.81
N LYS A 637 -34.20 -37.56 1.61
CA LYS A 637 -35.50 -36.97 1.22
C LYS A 637 -35.93 -37.32 -0.21
N LEU A 638 -35.00 -37.73 -1.07
CA LEU A 638 -35.31 -38.20 -2.43
C LEU A 638 -35.92 -39.62 -2.46
N ASN A 639 -35.72 -40.42 -1.41
CA ASN A 639 -36.09 -41.84 -1.38
C ASN A 639 -35.52 -42.65 -2.58
N SER A 640 -34.35 -42.24 -3.09
CA SER A 640 -33.68 -42.88 -4.22
C SER A 640 -32.96 -44.17 -3.79
N PRO A 641 -33.01 -45.25 -4.60
CA PRO A 641 -32.26 -46.48 -4.37
C PRO A 641 -30.79 -46.39 -4.82
N ASN A 642 -30.36 -45.23 -5.36
CA ASN A 642 -29.01 -45.02 -5.86
C ASN A 642 -27.99 -44.94 -4.72
N LYS A 643 -26.71 -45.11 -5.04
CA LYS A 643 -25.61 -44.90 -4.07
C LYS A 643 -25.13 -43.47 -4.16
N MET A 644 -25.06 -42.77 -3.04
CA MET A 644 -24.44 -41.45 -2.94
C MET A 644 -23.21 -41.51 -2.03
N SER A 645 -22.15 -40.78 -2.37
CA SER A 645 -21.02 -40.55 -1.46
C SER A 645 -20.40 -39.16 -1.63
N VAL A 646 -20.08 -38.52 -0.51
CA VAL A 646 -19.38 -37.23 -0.46
C VAL A 646 -17.92 -37.47 -0.09
N HIS A 647 -17.00 -36.87 -0.85
CA HIS A 647 -15.56 -36.93 -0.58
C HIS A 647 -14.97 -35.52 -0.58
N ARG A 648 -14.26 -35.15 0.48
CA ARG A 648 -13.33 -34.00 0.45
C ARG A 648 -12.10 -34.39 -0.36
N GLN A 649 -11.71 -33.54 -1.31
CA GLN A 649 -10.43 -33.63 -2.00
C GLN A 649 -9.41 -32.73 -1.28
N LYS A 650 -9.01 -31.60 -1.86
CA LYS A 650 -8.09 -30.63 -1.25
C LYS A 650 -8.79 -29.73 -0.22
N SER A 651 -8.03 -29.26 0.77
CA SER A 651 -8.46 -28.16 1.65
C SER A 651 -7.31 -27.34 2.22
N SER A 652 -7.56 -26.05 2.43
CA SER A 652 -6.65 -25.11 3.08
C SER A 652 -7.41 -24.23 4.08
N ARG A 653 -6.76 -23.89 5.20
CA ARG A 653 -7.28 -22.93 6.20
C ARG A 653 -7.10 -21.49 5.69
N PRO A 654 -7.98 -20.54 6.09
CA PRO A 654 -7.83 -19.12 5.79
C PRO A 654 -6.61 -18.51 6.50
N TRP A 655 -6.03 -17.46 5.90
CA TRP A 655 -4.83 -16.79 6.40
C TRP A 655 -5.06 -15.28 6.60
N ILE A 656 -4.48 -14.70 7.66
CA ILE A 656 -4.52 -13.25 8.00
C ILE A 656 -3.21 -12.87 8.69
N ALA A 657 -2.47 -11.92 8.13
CA ALA A 657 -1.22 -11.40 8.70
C ALA A 657 -1.42 -10.25 9.71
N ASP A 658 -0.39 -9.99 10.53
CA ASP A 658 -0.23 -8.70 11.22
C ASP A 658 0.36 -7.63 10.29
N THR A 659 -0.50 -6.67 9.90
CA THR A 659 -0.17 -5.56 9.00
C THR A 659 0.70 -4.46 9.62
N ASN A 660 1.01 -4.56 10.92
CA ASN A 660 1.87 -3.63 11.66
C ASN A 660 3.35 -4.07 11.68
N SER A 661 3.64 -5.29 11.25
CA SER A 661 5.00 -5.83 11.20
C SER A 661 5.91 -5.08 10.21
N ASN A 662 7.22 -5.05 10.51
CA ASN A 662 8.21 -4.34 9.68
C ASN A 662 8.24 -4.85 8.22
N ASN A 663 7.80 -6.10 7.97
CA ASN A 663 7.59 -6.67 6.65
C ASN A 663 6.58 -5.85 5.82
N PHE A 664 5.38 -5.63 6.39
CA PHE A 664 4.32 -4.82 5.78
C PHE A 664 4.72 -3.35 5.62
N ILE A 665 5.52 -2.82 6.54
CA ILE A 665 6.02 -1.44 6.45
C ILE A 665 7.02 -1.28 5.30
N ALA A 666 7.95 -2.24 5.14
CA ALA A 666 8.86 -2.25 3.99
C ALA A 666 8.10 -2.31 2.66
N GLY A 667 7.07 -3.17 2.56
CA GLY A 667 6.23 -3.27 1.34
C GLY A 667 5.47 -1.97 1.03
N LYS A 668 4.88 -1.33 2.06
CA LYS A 668 4.21 -0.02 1.93
C LYS A 668 5.18 1.06 1.41
N LEU A 669 6.38 1.14 1.98
CA LEU A 669 7.42 2.09 1.57
C LEU A 669 7.93 1.82 0.14
N ALA A 670 8.11 0.56 -0.23
CA ALA A 670 8.56 0.15 -1.56
C ALA A 670 7.59 0.55 -2.67
N ILE A 671 6.31 0.19 -2.51
CA ILE A 671 5.25 0.57 -3.46
C ILE A 671 5.13 2.09 -3.56
N LYS A 672 5.09 2.79 -2.42
CA LYS A 672 4.99 4.26 -2.40
C LYS A 672 6.13 4.93 -3.16
N ASN A 673 7.35 4.40 -3.06
CA ASN A 673 8.51 4.94 -3.78
C ASN A 673 8.48 4.63 -5.28
N VAL A 674 8.02 3.44 -5.71
CA VAL A 674 7.98 3.05 -7.14
C VAL A 674 6.83 3.72 -7.89
N TYR A 675 5.65 3.82 -7.26
CA TYR A 675 4.41 4.28 -7.91
C TYR A 675 3.95 5.67 -7.45
N GLY A 676 4.62 6.30 -6.47
CA GLY A 676 4.25 7.61 -5.93
C GLY A 676 3.02 7.63 -5.02
N ILE A 677 2.27 6.53 -4.93
CA ILE A 677 0.99 6.40 -4.23
C ILE A 677 1.04 5.29 -3.18
N GLN A 678 0.31 5.46 -2.08
CA GLN A 678 0.21 4.45 -1.02
C GLN A 678 -0.59 3.23 -1.53
N PRO A 679 -0.11 1.98 -1.31
CA PRO A 679 -0.91 0.81 -1.62
C PRO A 679 -2.19 0.79 -0.80
N ASP A 680 -3.23 0.16 -1.34
CA ASP A 680 -4.38 -0.25 -0.54
C ASP A 680 -4.11 -1.59 0.16
N MET A 681 -4.54 -1.67 1.42
CA MET A 681 -4.44 -2.87 2.23
C MET A 681 -5.58 -3.82 1.89
N THR A 682 -5.28 -4.86 1.11
CA THR A 682 -6.27 -5.75 0.51
C THR A 682 -6.30 -7.12 1.18
N ARG A 683 -7.42 -7.82 0.99
CA ARG A 683 -7.48 -9.27 1.15
C ARG A 683 -7.75 -9.89 -0.20
N GLU A 684 -7.54 -11.19 -0.31
CA GLU A 684 -7.65 -11.93 -1.55
C GLU A 684 -8.85 -12.86 -1.59
N GLY A 685 -9.36 -13.07 -2.81
CA GLY A 685 -10.46 -14.00 -3.06
C GLY A 685 -10.00 -15.46 -3.18
N GLY A 686 -8.73 -15.65 -3.54
CA GLY A 686 -8.05 -16.94 -3.70
C GLY A 686 -7.58 -17.57 -2.38
N SER A 687 -6.69 -18.56 -2.52
CA SER A 687 -6.13 -19.36 -1.41
C SER A 687 -4.76 -19.89 -1.81
N ILE A 688 -3.71 -19.54 -1.07
CA ILE A 688 -2.33 -20.01 -1.28
C ILE A 688 -1.93 -20.78 -0.01
N PRO A 689 -2.03 -22.13 0.02
CA PRO A 689 -1.97 -22.93 1.26
C PRO A 689 -0.66 -22.81 2.04
N VAL A 690 0.44 -22.46 1.35
CA VAL A 690 1.77 -22.35 1.97
C VAL A 690 1.87 -21.17 2.94
N THR A 691 1.10 -20.08 2.74
CA THR A 691 1.16 -18.86 3.57
C THR A 691 1.04 -19.15 5.07
N LEU A 692 -0.06 -19.80 5.46
CA LEU A 692 -0.29 -20.20 6.85
C LEU A 692 0.72 -21.25 7.32
N THR A 693 1.18 -22.14 6.44
CA THR A 693 2.19 -23.16 6.79
C THR A 693 3.51 -22.50 7.22
N LEU A 694 4.01 -21.53 6.45
CA LEU A 694 5.26 -20.82 6.77
C LEU A 694 5.15 -20.04 8.07
N GLU A 695 4.05 -19.30 8.26
CA GLU A 695 3.80 -18.51 9.47
C GLU A 695 3.63 -19.39 10.72
N GLU A 696 2.92 -20.52 10.61
CA GLU A 696 2.75 -21.46 11.73
C GLU A 696 4.02 -22.25 12.08
N VAL A 697 4.81 -22.66 11.10
CA VAL A 697 6.05 -23.46 11.31
C VAL A 697 7.16 -22.60 11.89
N THR A 698 7.32 -21.36 11.41
CA THR A 698 8.49 -20.51 11.72
C THR A 698 8.21 -19.39 12.72
N LYS A 699 6.93 -19.02 12.90
CA LYS A 699 6.48 -17.83 13.65
C LYS A 699 7.07 -16.51 13.12
N LYS A 700 7.42 -16.46 11.84
CA LYS A 700 7.86 -15.25 11.13
C LYS A 700 6.74 -14.68 10.25
N SER A 701 6.76 -13.37 10.04
CA SER A 701 5.74 -12.68 9.24
C SER A 701 5.82 -13.05 7.76
N VAL A 702 4.68 -13.41 7.18
CA VAL A 702 4.48 -13.58 5.73
C VAL A 702 3.81 -12.32 5.16
N ILE A 703 4.22 -11.86 3.97
CA ILE A 703 3.56 -10.79 3.20
C ILE A 703 3.19 -11.29 1.79
N LEU A 704 2.04 -10.85 1.26
CA LEU A 704 1.77 -10.91 -0.17
C LEU A 704 2.02 -9.53 -0.77
N LEU A 705 2.93 -9.46 -1.74
CA LEU A 705 3.38 -8.23 -2.39
C LEU A 705 3.04 -8.27 -3.89
N PRO A 706 1.76 -8.12 -4.26
CA PRO A 706 1.28 -8.38 -5.61
C PRO A 706 1.89 -7.45 -6.66
N ILE A 707 2.28 -8.02 -7.80
CA ILE A 707 2.67 -7.24 -8.99
C ILE A 707 1.65 -7.38 -10.13
N GLY A 708 0.86 -8.45 -10.20
CA GLY A 708 -0.22 -8.60 -11.19
C GLY A 708 -1.33 -7.57 -11.00
N SER A 709 -2.09 -7.29 -12.06
CA SER A 709 -3.23 -6.36 -12.06
C SER A 709 -4.56 -7.11 -12.02
N ALA A 710 -5.66 -6.39 -11.80
CA ALA A 710 -6.99 -6.99 -11.72
C ALA A 710 -7.47 -7.68 -13.02
N ASP A 711 -6.99 -7.24 -14.19
CA ASP A 711 -7.36 -7.77 -15.52
C ASP A 711 -6.34 -8.79 -16.06
N ASP A 712 -5.52 -9.41 -15.20
CA ASP A 712 -4.41 -10.29 -15.61
C ASP A 712 -4.87 -11.70 -16.02
N GLY A 713 -6.13 -12.07 -15.77
CA GLY A 713 -6.75 -13.27 -16.39
C GLY A 713 -6.23 -14.61 -15.87
N ALA A 714 -5.71 -14.65 -14.65
CA ALA A 714 -5.29 -15.86 -13.92
C ALA A 714 -6.34 -16.99 -13.99
N HIS A 715 -5.89 -18.23 -14.17
CA HIS A 715 -6.70 -19.43 -14.49
C HIS A 715 -7.66 -19.32 -15.71
N SER A 716 -7.70 -18.19 -16.43
CA SER A 716 -8.65 -17.90 -17.52
C SER A 716 -8.02 -18.05 -18.91
N GLN A 717 -8.77 -17.73 -19.97
CA GLN A 717 -8.24 -17.48 -21.32
C GLN A 717 -7.57 -16.11 -21.40
N ASN A 718 -6.56 -15.98 -22.27
CA ASN A 718 -5.87 -14.71 -22.54
C ASN A 718 -5.22 -14.09 -21.30
N GLU A 719 -4.71 -14.93 -20.39
CA GLU A 719 -3.89 -14.49 -19.26
C GLU A 719 -2.74 -13.62 -19.76
N LYS A 720 -2.46 -12.54 -19.01
CA LYS A 720 -1.38 -11.59 -19.33
C LYS A 720 -0.81 -10.97 -18.06
N ILE A 721 0.46 -10.60 -18.08
CA ILE A 721 0.98 -9.58 -17.15
C ILE A 721 1.22 -8.27 -17.91
N ASN A 722 0.86 -7.14 -17.32
CA ASN A 722 1.21 -5.84 -17.92
C ASN A 722 2.75 -5.68 -17.89
N ARG A 723 3.40 -5.35 -19.02
CA ARG A 723 4.88 -5.16 -19.09
C ARG A 723 5.36 -4.14 -18.06
N LYS A 724 4.59 -3.05 -17.87
CA LYS A 724 4.81 -2.07 -16.81
C LYS A 724 4.86 -2.73 -15.43
N ASN A 725 3.89 -3.58 -15.10
CA ASN A 725 3.77 -4.26 -13.81
C ASN A 725 4.92 -5.24 -13.57
N TYR A 726 5.31 -6.04 -14.56
CA TYR A 726 6.46 -6.96 -14.47
C TYR A 726 7.79 -6.21 -14.19
N ILE A 727 8.07 -5.17 -14.99
CA ILE A 727 9.32 -4.40 -14.89
C ILE A 727 9.33 -3.49 -13.64
N TYR A 728 8.21 -2.91 -13.24
CA TYR A 728 8.12 -2.12 -12.01
C TYR A 728 8.04 -3.02 -10.76
N GLY A 729 7.52 -4.24 -10.86
CA GLY A 729 7.56 -5.26 -9.81
C GLY A 729 8.99 -5.59 -9.39
N SER A 730 9.88 -5.78 -10.36
CA SER A 730 11.32 -5.94 -10.12
C SER A 730 11.93 -4.75 -9.34
N LYS A 731 11.46 -3.52 -9.58
CA LYS A 731 11.84 -2.31 -8.81
C LYS A 731 11.23 -2.27 -7.41
N VAL A 732 9.97 -2.71 -7.24
CA VAL A 732 9.30 -2.84 -5.94
C VAL A 732 10.09 -3.81 -5.07
N PHE A 733 10.49 -4.96 -5.60
CA PHE A 733 11.31 -5.93 -4.86
C PHE A 733 12.66 -5.33 -4.46
N ALA A 734 13.35 -4.63 -5.36
CA ALA A 734 14.62 -3.96 -5.06
C ALA A 734 14.50 -2.92 -3.92
N ALA A 735 13.41 -2.15 -3.91
CA ALA A 735 13.14 -1.17 -2.84
C ALA A 735 12.61 -1.81 -1.55
N TYR A 736 11.84 -2.89 -1.65
CA TYR A 736 11.33 -3.65 -0.51
C TYR A 736 12.47 -4.28 0.28
N ILE A 737 13.42 -4.96 -0.37
CA ILE A 737 14.58 -5.53 0.33
C ILE A 737 15.50 -4.45 0.91
N HIS A 738 15.54 -3.26 0.30
CA HIS A 738 16.23 -2.09 0.84
C HIS A 738 15.55 -1.59 2.13
N PHE A 739 14.25 -1.27 2.11
CA PHE A 739 13.54 -0.81 3.32
C PHE A 739 13.51 -1.88 4.41
N LEU A 740 13.42 -3.16 4.06
CA LEU A 740 13.47 -4.27 5.02
C LEU A 740 14.84 -4.36 5.74
N SER A 741 15.93 -3.90 5.12
CA SER A 741 17.26 -3.80 5.73
C SER A 741 17.47 -2.59 6.65
N LEU A 742 16.58 -1.58 6.57
CA LEU A 742 16.63 -0.36 7.38
C LEU A 742 15.72 -0.41 8.62
N LEU A 743 14.71 -1.29 8.59
CA LEU A 743 13.78 -1.60 9.69
C LEU A 743 14.27 -2.78 10.54
#